data_AF-A0AAD2G1L6-F1
#
_entry.id   AF-A0AAD2G1L6-F1
#
_cell.length_a   1.000
_cell.length_b   1.000
_cell.length_c   1.000
_cell.angle_alpha   90.00
_cell.angle_beta   90.00
_cell.angle_gamma   90.00
#
_symmetry.space_group_name_H-M   'P 1'
#
loop_
_entity.id
_entity.type
_entity.pdbx_description
1 polymer ?
#
loop_
_entity_poly.entity_id
_entity_poly.type
_entity_poly.pdbx_seq_one_letter_code
_entity_poly.pdbx_strand_id
1 'polypeptide(L)'
;MNRSGSSIVKKHLNSRIVENTTAILGDGATNAEDELGHDFKQRLKKTLSHEKTDKTRRDYRNRILRMTKYFQQKCFRYFEAGVHKNTSAEMNDPAMYFYDKYEYDLIYAGLNVDYVLKFLMDQERTAAGNLRTKADMQKFRDAIKWGAQIRGEALSQECWDKLDLYLFSYKRQVAAGKGNGDVQTKEADPITKELYMLICKWASEDGNTMVDFWTKTQWNCMSRCGNIDYLGFSNFRIVLDAHAVTHDTTKKDKDGDRCFAKHIYANHEYHYLCQWTAMGNYCALYKNELGQTQKLFMWNTKDGSAAKKYQEQLKALVNKTEERRNIVSSHCRKGHFNAYGLRKGAASYASSGTTCAPSLSSIAHRGDWSMGSVFDIYWRFLPVGDHYLGQILSGKDPMKPSFKTLPPHWKMANPMGHPLIREVMNANFGPILKTHSEADYDPTGLLLRCLACMVWHAKSFQEYIAHNPSNELVKVPFYNMRGSEIDALQQLITVEPTPDVMTTVTGVPPHIETTCQMKAIHDNLIQLLAQTRISEDNQKQRDEQLKADLVAAVHHGIEQNAISNGNITAKGINDIIQKHQDATNKQLTEHLQAMLRSLPPQFQGGQPAQIPPPGNQVQQGGGLLLQKPDQGKYFYTERFWSVPEDFEFPPKPNLPQALRCWLKGIRYGNNYVKPFRQLRPKDLPTTALQSQMRVEWQKFFKYLENNGLEMPSNTSEEVTEAQLERTTDEMWDLLEKKVSYAFTRKNAKSHCLSTFARKVSPSEIVKNGNPSDKTYLESRQKAKPAARQYKNRVRPLAKNPKYLRRGKQKTTANATNPARLQQATIHAGAGILLEPIDHSPRVLNSTRYSIEANAEQDRMMEEYGVGRGPTGPPAVAIGHHDQTSPTYLQELIDRFGIRHPYPPISVPGPLGPCACAGCSKELELGRHRCARCNIVIHNNCAMDRNWYMQKNGEEMCFCSDQCKKNLPGGRYL
;
A
#
# COMPACT_ATOMS: atom_id res chain seq x y z
N MET A 1 34.90 16.36 -22.58
CA MET A 1 35.32 17.65 -21.97
C MET A 1 35.21 17.54 -20.45
N ASN A 2 36.31 17.88 -19.77
CA ASN A 2 36.70 17.49 -18.40
C ASN A 2 35.63 17.68 -17.31
N ARG A 3 35.23 16.58 -16.64
CA ARG A 3 34.39 16.58 -15.43
C ARG A 3 34.96 15.62 -14.38
N SER A 4 36.02 16.03 -13.69
CA SER A 4 36.56 15.32 -12.52
C SER A 4 37.22 16.23 -11.47
N GLY A 5 37.04 17.56 -11.54
CA GLY A 5 37.78 18.50 -10.69
C GLY A 5 37.24 18.70 -9.26
N SER A 6 35.93 18.67 -9.03
CA SER A 6 35.39 19.33 -7.82
C SER A 6 35.38 18.51 -6.52
N SER A 7 35.66 17.19 -6.57
CA SER A 7 35.70 16.36 -5.36
C SER A 7 37.12 16.11 -4.83
N ILE A 8 38.16 16.26 -5.65
CA ILE A 8 39.55 15.99 -5.25
C ILE A 8 40.20 17.25 -4.64
N VAL A 9 39.73 18.45 -4.99
CA VAL A 9 40.34 19.71 -4.52
C VAL A 9 40.02 20.05 -3.05
N LYS A 10 38.88 19.62 -2.49
CA LYS A 10 38.47 19.97 -1.11
C LYS A 10 39.25 19.24 0.00
N LYS A 11 40.01 18.17 -0.31
CA LYS A 11 40.85 17.45 0.66
C LYS A 11 42.30 17.96 0.73
N HIS A 12 42.71 18.92 -0.11
CA HIS A 12 44.13 19.27 -0.26
C HIS A 12 44.52 20.71 0.11
N LEU A 13 43.60 21.57 0.53
CA LEU A 13 43.97 22.94 0.92
C LEU A 13 44.56 23.09 2.32
N ASN A 14 44.31 22.14 3.25
CA ASN A 14 44.76 22.29 4.64
C ASN A 14 45.93 21.38 5.03
N SER A 15 46.44 20.55 4.10
CA SER A 15 47.56 19.63 4.35
C SER A 15 48.86 20.10 3.69
N ARG A 16 48.93 21.36 3.27
CA ARG A 16 50.11 21.95 2.67
C ARG A 16 50.53 23.13 3.52
N ILE A 17 51.46 22.87 4.44
CA ILE A 17 52.50 23.86 4.72
C ILE A 17 53.31 23.91 3.41
N VAL A 18 52.81 24.64 2.41
CA VAL A 18 53.70 25.18 1.42
C VAL A 18 54.22 26.43 2.10
N GLU A 19 55.49 26.39 2.50
CA GLU A 19 56.23 27.62 2.73
C GLU A 19 56.04 28.47 1.47
N ASN A 20 55.14 29.46 1.53
CA ASN A 20 54.95 30.44 0.48
C ASN A 20 56.16 31.39 0.50
N THR A 21 57.34 30.87 0.18
CA THR A 21 58.57 31.65 0.00
C THR A 21 58.71 32.17 -1.42
N THR A 22 57.81 31.77 -2.34
CA THR A 22 57.75 32.33 -3.69
C THR A 22 57.01 33.66 -3.65
N ALA A 23 57.73 34.76 -3.90
CA ALA A 23 57.14 36.08 -4.04
C ALA A 23 56.05 36.08 -5.11
N ILE A 24 54.92 36.72 -4.81
CA ILE A 24 53.85 36.92 -5.79
C ILE A 24 54.41 37.88 -6.86
N LEU A 25 54.37 37.48 -8.13
CA LEU A 25 54.80 38.35 -9.22
C LEU A 25 53.97 39.64 -9.20
N GLY A 26 54.64 40.80 -9.05
CA GLY A 26 53.98 42.11 -9.05
C GLY A 26 53.51 42.62 -7.68
N ASP A 27 53.88 41.99 -6.55
CA ASP A 27 53.51 42.41 -5.18
C ASP A 27 54.02 43.81 -4.78
N GLY A 28 54.82 44.46 -5.63
CA GLY A 28 55.29 45.85 -5.50
C GLY A 28 54.81 46.81 -6.59
N ALA A 29 53.83 46.43 -7.42
CA ALA A 29 53.30 47.30 -8.46
C ALA A 29 52.46 48.42 -7.85
N THR A 30 52.97 49.66 -7.92
CA THR A 30 52.36 50.87 -7.32
C THR A 30 51.01 51.26 -7.93
N ASN A 31 50.63 50.66 -9.06
CA ASN A 31 49.44 51.03 -9.84
C ASN A 31 48.33 49.95 -9.81
N ALA A 32 48.49 48.91 -8.98
CA ALA A 32 47.54 47.79 -8.93
C ALA A 32 46.11 48.20 -8.53
N GLU A 33 45.95 49.27 -7.74
CA GLU A 33 44.63 49.78 -7.36
C GLU A 33 43.93 50.55 -8.50
N ASP A 34 44.69 51.22 -9.38
CA ASP A 34 44.16 51.93 -10.55
C ASP A 34 43.73 50.95 -11.66
N GLU A 35 44.46 49.84 -11.85
CA GLU A 35 44.13 48.83 -12.87
C GLU A 35 42.97 47.90 -12.47
N LEU A 36 42.88 47.52 -11.19
CA LEU A 36 41.79 46.66 -10.70
C LEU A 36 40.47 47.43 -10.56
N GLY A 37 40.54 48.76 -10.45
CA GLY A 37 39.40 49.64 -10.27
C GLY A 37 38.90 49.71 -8.82
N HIS A 38 38.45 50.89 -8.41
CA HIS A 38 38.08 51.19 -7.01
C HIS A 38 37.01 50.27 -6.40
N ASP A 39 36.14 49.65 -7.22
CA ASP A 39 35.07 48.76 -6.75
C ASP A 39 35.48 47.27 -6.69
N PHE A 40 36.67 46.88 -7.16
CA PHE A 40 37.09 45.48 -7.21
C PHE A 40 37.07 44.81 -5.83
N LYS A 41 37.65 45.47 -4.82
CA LYS A 41 37.67 44.94 -3.44
C LYS A 41 36.25 44.77 -2.89
N GLN A 42 35.34 45.69 -3.17
CA GLN A 42 33.95 45.61 -2.71
C GLN A 42 33.17 44.51 -3.44
N ARG A 43 33.32 44.38 -4.77
CA ARG A 43 32.72 43.29 -5.56
C ARG A 43 33.26 41.93 -5.18
N LEU A 44 34.57 41.81 -4.98
CA LEU A 44 35.20 40.59 -4.50
C LEU A 44 34.68 40.21 -3.12
N LYS A 45 34.63 41.16 -2.17
CA LYS A 45 34.05 40.94 -0.84
C LYS A 45 32.57 40.52 -0.93
N LYS A 46 31.78 41.13 -1.82
CA LYS A 46 30.38 40.77 -2.07
C LYS A 46 30.26 39.34 -2.62
N THR A 47 31.07 38.97 -3.60
CA THR A 47 31.09 37.60 -4.15
C THR A 47 31.51 36.57 -3.10
N LEU A 48 32.59 36.84 -2.35
CA LEU A 48 33.06 35.96 -1.29
C LEU A 48 32.06 35.85 -0.12
N SER A 49 31.24 36.87 0.11
CA SER A 49 30.19 36.82 1.15
C SER A 49 29.14 35.72 0.88
N HIS A 50 28.98 35.27 -0.38
CA HIS A 50 28.06 34.16 -0.70
C HIS A 50 28.57 32.80 -0.21
N GLU A 51 29.84 32.66 0.18
CA GLU A 51 30.40 31.40 0.69
C GLU A 51 29.65 30.92 1.95
N LYS A 52 29.19 31.85 2.81
CA LYS A 52 28.41 31.55 4.02
C LYS A 52 27.39 32.64 4.31
N THR A 53 26.19 32.24 4.74
CA THR A 53 25.15 33.21 5.11
C THR A 53 25.53 33.99 6.37
N ASP A 54 25.07 35.25 6.48
CA ASP A 54 25.29 36.09 7.66
C ASP A 54 24.75 35.48 8.95
N LYS A 55 23.70 34.67 8.85
CA LYS A 55 23.21 33.89 10.00
C LYS A 55 24.29 32.90 10.47
N THR A 56 24.89 32.15 9.54
CA THR A 56 25.95 31.19 9.87
C THR A 56 27.20 31.88 10.39
N ARG A 57 27.61 33.01 9.81
CA ARG A 57 28.74 33.83 10.29
C ARG A 57 28.53 34.30 11.73
N ARG A 58 27.36 34.90 12.03
CA ARG A 58 26.97 35.30 13.40
C ARG A 58 26.97 34.13 14.36
N ASP A 59 26.47 32.98 13.92
CA ASP A 59 26.42 31.76 14.70
C ASP A 59 27.82 31.23 15.06
N TYR A 60 28.80 31.31 14.15
CA TYR A 60 30.19 30.96 14.45
C TYR A 60 30.84 31.97 15.39
N ARG A 61 30.68 33.28 15.15
CA ARG A 61 31.18 34.32 16.05
C ARG A 61 30.59 34.22 17.45
N ASN A 62 29.30 33.92 17.58
CA ASN A 62 28.66 33.67 18.88
C ASN A 62 29.24 32.45 19.61
N ARG A 63 29.68 31.41 18.88
CA ARG A 63 30.33 30.25 19.48
C ARG A 63 31.74 30.58 19.94
N ILE A 64 32.49 31.33 19.13
CA ILE A 64 33.81 31.82 19.52
C ILE A 64 33.72 32.71 20.76
N LEU A 65 32.78 33.67 20.77
CA LEU A 65 32.54 34.54 21.91
C LEU A 65 32.17 33.78 23.19
N ARG A 66 31.48 32.63 23.07
CA ARG A 66 31.21 31.77 24.23
C ARG A 66 32.49 31.14 24.78
N MET A 67 33.43 30.75 23.92
CA MET A 67 34.71 30.19 24.34
C MET A 67 35.60 31.26 24.96
N THR A 68 35.69 32.46 24.37
CA THR A 68 36.49 33.56 24.94
C THR A 68 35.97 33.96 26.32
N LYS A 69 34.65 34.08 26.48
CA LYS A 69 34.02 34.31 27.80
C LYS A 69 34.31 33.19 28.80
N TYR A 70 34.29 31.93 28.35
CA TYR A 70 34.65 30.80 29.20
C TYR A 70 36.13 30.87 29.64
N PHE A 71 37.04 31.20 28.72
CA PHE A 71 38.46 31.36 29.05
C PHE A 71 38.68 32.51 30.03
N GLN A 72 37.99 33.64 29.85
CA GLN A 72 38.03 34.77 30.77
C GLN A 72 37.59 34.37 32.20
N GLN A 73 36.53 33.58 32.30
CA GLN A 73 35.92 33.22 33.60
C GLN A 73 36.60 32.04 34.29
N LYS A 74 36.99 30.99 33.55
CA LYS A 74 37.45 29.72 34.11
C LYS A 74 38.92 29.38 33.82
N CYS A 75 39.55 30.08 32.89
CA CYS A 75 40.93 29.82 32.46
C CYS A 75 41.71 31.15 32.33
N PHE A 76 41.58 32.04 33.32
CA PHE A 76 42.11 33.41 33.27
C PHE A 76 43.61 33.49 32.92
N ARG A 77 44.43 32.54 33.41
CA ARG A 77 45.87 32.47 33.06
C ARG A 77 46.13 32.19 31.58
N TYR A 78 45.22 31.50 30.91
CA TYR A 78 45.30 31.21 29.49
C TYR A 78 44.59 32.27 28.63
N PHE A 79 43.67 33.06 29.21
CA PHE A 79 42.89 34.04 28.48
C PHE A 79 43.78 35.02 27.71
N GLU A 80 44.81 35.59 28.35
CA GLU A 80 45.73 36.53 27.70
C GLU A 80 46.59 35.88 26.60
N ALA A 81 46.91 34.58 26.74
CA ALA A 81 47.72 33.84 25.78
C ALA A 81 46.90 33.28 24.59
N GLY A 82 45.60 33.07 24.76
CA GLY A 82 44.74 32.37 23.79
C GLY A 82 43.62 33.22 23.18
N VAL A 83 43.44 34.46 23.62
CA VAL A 83 42.35 35.36 23.18
C VAL A 83 42.93 36.69 22.73
N HIS A 84 42.47 37.16 21.57
CA HIS A 84 42.81 38.45 21.00
C HIS A 84 41.65 39.44 21.17
N LYS A 85 41.96 40.68 21.54
CA LYS A 85 41.01 41.79 21.58
C LYS A 85 41.01 42.51 20.23
N ASN A 86 39.89 42.45 19.54
CA ASN A 86 39.73 43.07 18.22
C ASN A 86 39.73 44.60 18.33
N THR A 87 40.36 45.24 17.37
CA THR A 87 40.35 46.70 17.17
C THR A 87 39.03 47.18 16.58
N SER A 88 38.72 48.47 16.73
CA SER A 88 37.53 49.08 16.13
C SER A 88 37.50 48.95 14.61
N ALA A 89 38.67 48.96 13.95
CA ALA A 89 38.79 48.77 12.51
C ALA A 89 38.40 47.33 12.09
N GLU A 90 38.86 46.32 12.82
CA GLU A 90 38.49 44.93 12.57
C GLU A 90 37.00 44.69 12.82
N MET A 91 36.47 45.23 13.93
CA MET A 91 35.05 45.11 14.28
C MET A 91 34.11 45.63 13.18
N ASN A 92 34.56 46.66 12.46
CA ASN A 92 33.82 47.30 11.37
C ASN A 92 34.02 46.63 10.01
N ASP A 93 34.92 45.65 9.83
CA ASP A 93 35.14 45.01 8.51
C ASP A 93 33.99 44.05 8.15
N PRO A 94 33.25 44.33 7.04
CA PRO A 94 32.21 43.45 6.47
C PRO A 94 32.62 42.00 6.27
N ALA A 95 33.91 41.74 6.02
CA ALA A 95 34.43 40.39 5.78
C ALA A 95 34.72 39.64 7.10
N MET A 96 35.05 40.32 8.19
CA MET A 96 35.51 39.69 9.43
C MET A 96 34.47 39.65 10.56
N TYR A 97 34.08 40.81 11.10
CA TYR A 97 33.36 40.90 12.39
C TYR A 97 32.05 41.69 12.36
N PHE A 98 31.81 42.48 11.30
CA PHE A 98 30.62 43.26 10.92
C PHE A 98 29.32 43.10 11.72
N TYR A 99 29.31 43.35 13.04
CA TYR A 99 28.14 43.25 13.92
C TYR A 99 28.31 44.02 15.25
N ASP A 100 29.37 44.82 15.39
CA ASP A 100 29.68 45.73 16.51
C ASP A 100 29.63 45.16 17.94
N LYS A 101 29.76 43.83 18.08
CA LYS A 101 29.60 43.14 19.37
C LYS A 101 30.62 42.03 19.66
N TYR A 102 31.55 41.80 18.74
CA TYR A 102 32.54 40.74 18.82
C TYR A 102 33.90 41.32 19.16
N GLU A 103 34.04 41.82 20.40
CA GLU A 103 35.27 42.46 20.91
C GLU A 103 36.44 41.47 21.08
N TYR A 104 36.14 40.17 21.25
CA TYR A 104 37.14 39.14 21.48
C TYR A 104 37.07 38.03 20.42
N ASP A 105 38.23 37.59 19.95
CA ASP A 105 38.43 36.42 19.09
C ASP A 105 39.51 35.49 19.67
N LEU A 106 39.66 34.29 19.13
CA LEU A 106 40.77 33.42 19.50
C LEU A 106 42.05 33.82 18.80
N ILE A 107 43.18 33.52 19.44
CA ILE A 107 44.46 33.39 18.76
C ILE A 107 44.53 31.96 18.21
N TYR A 108 44.53 31.81 16.88
CA TYR A 108 44.49 30.50 16.22
C TYR A 108 45.91 29.95 16.02
N ALA A 109 46.88 30.81 15.71
CA ALA A 109 48.29 30.47 15.67
C ALA A 109 48.80 30.17 17.10
N GLY A 110 49.04 28.89 17.40
CA GLY A 110 49.45 28.45 18.75
C GLY A 110 48.29 28.19 19.72
N LEU A 111 47.05 28.06 19.21
CA LEU A 111 45.88 27.71 20.03
C LEU A 111 46.12 26.39 20.78
N ASN A 112 46.19 26.45 22.11
CA ASN A 112 46.28 25.26 22.94
C ASN A 112 44.92 24.55 22.99
N VAL A 113 44.84 23.44 22.27
CA VAL A 113 43.63 22.63 22.10
C VAL A 113 43.13 22.01 23.40
N ASP A 114 43.98 21.80 24.41
CA ASP A 114 43.54 21.18 25.67
C ASP A 114 42.56 22.08 26.43
N TYR A 115 42.72 23.40 26.34
CA TYR A 115 41.74 24.36 26.88
C TYR A 115 40.43 24.35 26.08
N VAL A 116 40.50 24.13 24.76
CA VAL A 116 39.31 23.96 23.93
C VAL A 116 38.59 22.66 24.30
N LEU A 117 39.31 21.55 24.50
CA LEU A 117 38.74 20.29 24.95
C LEU A 117 38.09 20.43 26.33
N LYS A 118 38.75 21.11 27.27
CA LYS A 118 38.16 21.44 28.58
C LYS A 118 36.84 22.21 28.44
N PHE A 119 36.81 23.22 27.57
CA PHE A 119 35.56 23.93 27.26
C PHE A 119 34.49 22.99 26.70
N LEU A 120 34.83 22.13 25.75
CA LEU A 120 33.88 21.19 25.15
C LEU A 120 33.35 20.19 26.19
N MET A 121 34.21 19.65 27.04
CA MET A 121 33.83 18.76 28.15
C MET A 121 32.83 19.42 29.10
N ASP A 122 33.05 20.69 29.45
CA ASP A 122 32.12 21.49 30.26
C ASP A 122 30.79 21.82 29.53
N GLN A 123 30.74 21.68 28.21
CA GLN A 123 29.54 21.90 27.39
C GLN A 123 28.81 20.61 27.02
N GLU A 124 29.27 19.44 27.44
CA GLU A 124 28.70 18.15 27.03
C GLU A 124 27.24 17.98 27.42
N ARG A 125 26.80 18.63 28.51
CA ARG A 125 25.43 18.56 28.98
C ARG A 125 24.62 19.82 28.65
N THR A 126 23.33 19.62 28.47
CA THR A 126 22.34 20.70 28.38
C THR A 126 21.95 21.17 29.78
N ALA A 127 21.26 22.31 29.87
CA ALA A 127 20.70 22.77 31.16
C ALA A 127 19.75 21.73 31.79
N ALA A 128 19.13 20.86 30.98
CA ALA A 128 18.28 19.77 31.42
C ALA A 128 19.06 18.49 31.81
N GLY A 129 20.39 18.54 31.90
CA GLY A 129 21.25 17.40 32.26
C GLY A 129 21.55 16.41 31.13
N ASN A 130 20.79 16.44 30.03
CA ASN A 130 21.00 15.53 28.89
C ASN A 130 22.30 15.84 28.13
N LEU A 131 22.98 14.80 27.63
CA LEU A 131 24.12 14.93 26.73
C LEU A 131 23.72 15.61 25.42
N ARG A 132 24.60 16.47 24.91
CA ARG A 132 24.46 17.12 23.61
C ARG A 132 24.80 16.16 22.47
N THR A 133 24.34 16.49 21.27
CA THR A 133 24.66 15.67 20.10
C THR A 133 26.09 15.95 19.62
N LYS A 134 26.74 14.96 18.97
CA LYS A 134 28.02 15.19 18.26
C LYS A 134 27.95 16.41 17.34
N ALA A 135 26.82 16.58 16.64
CA ALA A 135 26.62 17.70 15.73
C ALA A 135 26.61 19.06 16.45
N ASP A 136 26.18 19.13 17.71
CA ASP A 136 26.25 20.37 18.48
C ASP A 136 27.68 20.68 18.91
N MET A 137 28.45 19.67 19.28
CA MET A 137 29.88 19.82 19.63
C MET A 137 30.72 20.17 18.41
N GLN A 138 30.46 19.52 17.28
CA GLN A 138 31.17 19.75 16.01
C GLN A 138 31.02 21.19 15.51
N LYS A 139 29.91 21.88 15.81
CA LYS A 139 29.74 23.29 15.43
C LYS A 139 30.76 24.23 16.09
N PHE A 140 31.34 23.87 17.23
CA PHE A 140 32.44 24.64 17.85
C PHE A 140 33.74 24.44 17.07
N ARG A 141 34.09 23.21 16.73
CA ARG A 141 35.22 22.91 15.82
C ARG A 141 35.08 23.63 14.48
N ASP A 142 33.89 23.61 13.88
CA ASP A 142 33.63 24.29 12.61
C ASP A 142 33.75 25.83 12.74
N ALA A 143 33.38 26.39 13.90
CA ALA A 143 33.56 27.81 14.18
C ALA A 143 35.03 28.19 14.34
N ILE A 144 35.84 27.35 15.01
CA ILE A 144 37.30 27.53 15.14
C ILE A 144 37.95 27.48 13.76
N LYS A 145 37.60 26.48 12.94
CA LYS A 145 38.06 26.36 11.56
C LYS A 145 37.83 27.64 10.77
N TRP A 146 36.60 28.12 10.83
CA TRP A 146 36.20 29.29 10.08
C TRP A 146 36.87 30.56 10.61
N GLY A 147 36.98 30.72 11.92
CA GLY A 147 37.68 31.86 12.52
C GLY A 147 39.15 31.94 12.11
N ALA A 148 39.87 30.81 12.13
CA ALA A 148 41.24 30.71 11.64
C ALA A 148 41.37 31.13 10.17
N GLN A 149 40.46 30.63 9.31
CA GLN A 149 40.41 31.00 7.89
C GLN A 149 40.20 32.51 7.69
N ILE A 150 39.30 33.14 8.46
CA ILE A 150 39.01 34.58 8.35
C ILE A 150 40.20 35.43 8.81
N ARG A 151 40.95 34.96 9.81
CA ARG A 151 42.15 35.63 10.32
C ARG A 151 43.41 35.37 9.51
N GLY A 152 43.36 34.43 8.56
CA GLY A 152 44.55 34.00 7.81
C GLY A 152 45.57 33.25 8.69
N GLU A 153 45.15 32.76 9.85
CA GLU A 153 46.02 32.07 10.81
C GLU A 153 45.91 30.55 10.63
N ALA A 154 47.06 29.85 10.66
CA ALA A 154 47.09 28.39 10.56
C ALA A 154 46.83 27.73 11.92
N LEU A 155 45.91 26.75 11.94
CA LEU A 155 45.74 25.84 13.08
C LEU A 155 46.81 24.75 13.04
N SER A 156 47.37 24.40 14.21
CA SER A 156 48.33 23.28 14.30
C SER A 156 47.68 21.95 13.93
N GLN A 157 48.45 21.02 13.37
CA GLN A 157 47.98 19.67 13.06
C GLN A 157 47.49 18.94 14.32
N GLU A 158 48.20 19.12 15.44
CA GLU A 158 47.81 18.57 16.74
C GLU A 158 46.41 19.05 17.18
N CYS A 159 46.06 20.32 16.93
CA CYS A 159 44.74 20.85 17.23
C CYS A 159 43.64 20.12 16.45
N TRP A 160 43.88 19.83 15.17
CA TRP A 160 42.95 19.06 14.33
C TRP A 160 42.75 17.65 14.85
N ASP A 161 43.86 16.93 15.07
CA ASP A 161 43.84 15.52 15.42
C ASP A 161 43.17 15.30 16.79
N LYS A 162 43.48 16.14 17.78
CA LYS A 162 42.85 16.08 19.11
C LYS A 162 41.35 16.40 19.07
N LEU A 163 40.92 17.40 18.31
CA LEU A 163 39.50 17.72 18.17
C LEU A 163 38.71 16.61 17.45
N ASP A 164 39.29 16.01 16.41
CA ASP A 164 38.65 14.92 15.67
C ASP A 164 38.58 13.64 16.50
N LEU A 165 39.66 13.31 17.23
CA LEU A 165 39.68 12.20 18.17
C LEU A 165 38.64 12.39 19.29
N TYR A 166 38.56 13.59 19.87
CA TYR A 166 37.54 13.90 20.88
C TYR A 166 36.12 13.75 20.31
N LEU A 167 35.81 14.32 19.14
CA LEU A 167 34.48 14.21 18.53
C LEU A 167 34.11 12.77 18.14
N PHE A 168 35.10 11.95 17.79
CA PHE A 168 34.91 10.51 17.55
C PHE A 168 34.59 9.77 18.86
N SER A 169 35.38 9.97 19.91
CA SER A 169 35.16 9.37 21.23
C SER A 169 33.84 9.83 21.85
N TYR A 170 33.51 11.13 21.73
CA TYR A 170 32.25 11.69 22.20
C TYR A 170 31.03 11.08 21.48
N LYS A 171 31.16 10.72 20.19
CA LYS A 171 30.10 9.99 19.47
C LYS A 171 29.80 8.65 20.17
N ARG A 172 30.83 7.92 20.61
CA ARG A 172 30.67 6.65 21.35
C ARG A 172 30.08 6.88 22.74
N GLN A 173 30.49 7.93 23.45
CA GLN A 173 29.90 8.33 24.74
C GLN A 173 28.41 8.66 24.60
N VAL A 174 28.01 9.43 23.58
CA VAL A 174 26.60 9.72 23.29
C VAL A 174 25.84 8.43 22.94
N ALA A 175 26.46 7.49 22.23
CA ALA A 175 25.84 6.19 21.94
C ALA A 175 25.59 5.37 23.22
N ALA A 176 26.57 5.33 24.13
CA ALA A 176 26.40 4.69 25.44
C ALA A 176 25.31 5.38 26.28
N GLY A 177 25.31 6.72 26.31
CA GLY A 177 24.30 7.51 27.02
C GLY A 177 22.88 7.31 26.50
N LYS A 178 22.69 6.91 25.22
CA LYS A 178 21.35 6.53 24.72
C LYS A 178 20.79 5.31 25.44
N GLY A 179 21.62 4.32 25.75
CA GLY A 179 21.20 3.14 26.52
C GLY A 179 20.77 3.47 27.94
N ASN A 180 21.35 4.52 28.52
CA ASN A 180 21.08 4.98 29.89
C ASN A 180 19.94 6.02 29.98
N GLY A 181 19.37 6.44 28.85
CA GLY A 181 18.37 7.52 28.82
C GLY A 181 18.95 8.93 29.00
N ASP A 182 20.28 9.09 29.00
CA ASP A 182 21.00 10.37 29.18
C ASP A 182 20.93 11.29 27.95
N VAL A 183 20.31 10.83 26.86
CA VAL A 183 20.27 11.52 25.58
C VAL A 183 18.81 11.78 25.18
N GLN A 184 18.44 13.05 25.13
CA GLN A 184 17.15 13.44 24.56
C GLN A 184 17.17 13.27 23.04
N THR A 185 16.41 12.31 22.53
CA THR A 185 16.26 12.10 21.08
C THR A 185 15.36 13.19 20.50
N LYS A 186 15.95 14.20 19.86
CA LYS A 186 15.22 15.25 19.11
C LYS A 186 14.75 14.80 17.73
N GLU A 187 14.82 13.51 17.46
CA GLU A 187 14.54 12.96 16.16
C GLU A 187 13.03 12.85 15.95
N ALA A 188 12.52 13.54 14.94
CA ALA A 188 11.12 13.41 14.53
C ALA A 188 10.83 11.99 14.02
N ASP A 189 9.71 11.42 14.45
CA ASP A 189 9.24 10.14 13.94
C ASP A 189 8.75 10.30 12.49
N PRO A 190 8.90 9.26 11.64
CA PRO A 190 8.27 9.25 10.33
C PRO A 190 6.75 9.32 10.49
N ILE A 191 6.11 10.32 9.88
CA ILE A 191 4.65 10.39 9.83
C ILE A 191 4.18 9.32 8.85
N THR A 192 3.45 8.31 9.33
CA THR A 192 2.95 7.24 8.45
C THR A 192 1.98 7.79 7.41
N LYS A 193 1.74 7.06 6.32
CA LYS A 193 0.81 7.49 5.26
C LYS A 193 -0.58 7.74 5.83
N GLU A 194 -1.04 6.88 6.73
CA GLU A 194 -2.35 6.95 7.37
C GLU A 194 -2.48 8.23 8.18
N LEU A 195 -1.48 8.57 9.00
CA LEU A 195 -1.47 9.81 9.75
C LEU A 195 -1.38 11.04 8.83
N TYR A 196 -0.60 10.97 7.75
CA TYR A 196 -0.54 12.02 6.73
C TYR A 196 -1.92 12.27 6.09
N MET A 197 -2.63 11.20 5.71
CA MET A 197 -3.98 11.29 5.14
C MET A 197 -4.95 11.96 6.12
N LEU A 198 -4.90 11.58 7.40
CA LEU A 198 -5.73 12.18 8.45
C LEU A 198 -5.40 13.66 8.68
N ILE A 199 -4.12 14.03 8.73
CA ILE A 199 -3.70 15.44 8.86
C ILE A 199 -4.24 16.27 7.69
N CYS A 200 -4.14 15.77 6.45
CA CYS A 200 -4.66 16.50 5.29
C CYS A 200 -6.19 16.60 5.32
N LYS A 201 -6.88 15.54 5.73
CA LYS A 201 -8.33 15.55 5.93
C LYS A 201 -8.75 16.59 6.97
N TRP A 202 -8.13 16.58 8.15
CA TRP A 202 -8.39 17.57 9.20
C TRP A 202 -8.11 19.00 8.75
N ALA A 203 -7.01 19.23 8.01
CA ALA A 203 -6.67 20.55 7.50
C ALA A 203 -7.69 21.05 6.48
N SER A 204 -8.15 20.18 5.58
CA SER A 204 -9.21 20.48 4.60
C SER A 204 -10.56 20.77 5.27
N GLU A 205 -10.96 19.94 6.25
CA GLU A 205 -12.22 20.08 7.01
C GLU A 205 -12.26 21.33 7.90
N ASP A 206 -11.15 21.62 8.58
CA ASP A 206 -11.02 22.81 9.43
C ASP A 206 -10.88 24.10 8.62
N GLY A 207 -10.69 24.03 7.29
CA GLY A 207 -10.47 25.20 6.45
C GLY A 207 -9.08 25.81 6.58
N ASN A 208 -8.13 25.10 7.16
CA ASN A 208 -6.76 25.59 7.34
C ASN A 208 -5.96 25.42 6.04
N THR A 209 -6.21 26.32 5.07
CA THR A 209 -5.63 26.26 3.72
C THR A 209 -4.10 26.30 3.72
N MET A 210 -3.48 27.03 4.66
CA MET A 210 -2.02 27.09 4.79
C MET A 210 -1.47 25.71 5.16
N VAL A 211 -2.00 25.06 6.21
CA VAL A 211 -1.54 23.73 6.61
C VAL A 211 -1.89 22.69 5.55
N ASP A 212 -3.05 22.79 4.91
CA ASP A 212 -3.51 21.86 3.88
C ASP A 212 -2.58 21.87 2.66
N PHE A 213 -2.39 23.03 2.04
CA PHE A 213 -1.53 23.20 0.88
C PHE A 213 -0.07 22.90 1.19
N TRP A 214 0.44 23.38 2.32
CA TRP A 214 1.82 23.14 2.73
C TRP A 214 2.11 21.67 2.98
N THR A 215 1.26 20.97 3.75
CA THR A 215 1.48 19.57 4.13
C THR A 215 1.52 18.68 2.88
N LYS A 216 0.55 18.86 1.97
CA LYS A 216 0.50 18.15 0.69
C LYS A 216 1.74 18.42 -0.17
N THR A 217 2.16 19.68 -0.27
CA THR A 217 3.33 20.07 -1.07
C THR A 217 4.63 19.53 -0.45
N GLN A 218 4.79 19.60 0.88
CA GLN A 218 5.96 19.08 1.57
C GLN A 218 6.10 17.56 1.42
N TRP A 219 4.99 16.82 1.56
CA TRP A 219 4.93 15.38 1.36
C TRP A 219 5.26 14.99 -0.08
N ASN A 220 4.55 15.57 -1.06
CA ASN A 220 4.75 15.25 -2.47
C ASN A 220 6.18 15.59 -2.94
N CYS A 221 6.74 16.71 -2.50
CA CYS A 221 8.12 17.08 -2.85
C CYS A 221 9.19 16.36 -2.01
N MET A 222 8.82 15.48 -1.07
CA MET A 222 9.73 14.88 -0.08
C MET A 222 10.70 15.90 0.54
N SER A 223 10.21 17.10 0.81
CA SER A 223 11.04 18.28 1.05
C SER A 223 11.09 18.67 2.52
N ARG A 224 12.12 19.42 2.91
CA ARG A 224 12.17 20.01 4.27
C ARG A 224 11.28 21.25 4.30
N CYS A 225 10.79 21.64 5.47
CA CYS A 225 9.99 22.88 5.60
C CYS A 225 10.72 24.10 5.02
N GLY A 226 12.03 24.21 5.26
CA GLY A 226 12.82 25.32 4.70
C GLY A 226 12.90 25.33 3.17
N ASN A 227 12.66 24.19 2.48
CA ASN A 227 12.58 24.13 1.02
C ASN A 227 11.19 24.52 0.49
N ILE A 228 10.16 24.46 1.32
CA ILE A 228 8.79 24.85 0.96
C ILE A 228 8.60 26.36 1.20
N ASP A 229 9.26 26.89 2.22
CA ASP A 229 9.17 28.28 2.69
C ASP A 229 9.37 29.33 1.59
N TYR A 230 10.33 29.11 0.68
CA TYR A 230 10.66 30.05 -0.40
C TYR A 230 9.96 29.77 -1.73
N LEU A 231 9.07 28.76 -1.81
CA LEU A 231 8.40 28.45 -3.07
C LEU A 231 7.57 29.63 -3.57
N GLY A 232 7.73 29.94 -4.85
CA GLY A 232 6.93 30.91 -5.59
C GLY A 232 6.36 30.32 -6.88
N PHE A 233 5.53 31.08 -7.59
CA PHE A 233 4.98 30.66 -8.89
C PHE A 233 6.05 30.28 -9.91
N SER A 234 7.20 30.97 -9.88
CA SER A 234 8.37 30.66 -10.74
C SER A 234 8.94 29.25 -10.54
N ASN A 235 8.75 28.62 -9.39
CA ASN A 235 9.22 27.26 -9.12
C ASN A 235 8.29 26.18 -9.71
N PHE A 236 7.09 26.55 -10.16
CA PHE A 236 6.10 25.63 -10.74
C PHE A 236 6.12 25.68 -12.26
N ARG A 237 5.99 24.52 -12.89
CA ARG A 237 5.76 24.37 -14.33
C ARG A 237 4.68 23.34 -14.58
N ILE A 238 3.95 23.51 -15.67
CA ILE A 238 3.01 22.52 -16.16
C ILE A 238 3.77 21.54 -17.04
N VAL A 239 3.68 20.24 -16.74
CA VAL A 239 4.35 19.20 -17.52
C VAL A 239 3.35 18.07 -17.76
N LEU A 240 2.86 17.95 -18.99
CA LEU A 240 1.90 16.92 -19.39
C LEU A 240 0.67 16.91 -18.45
N ASP A 241 0.49 15.87 -17.64
CA ASP A 241 -0.59 15.66 -16.67
C ASP A 241 -0.20 15.99 -15.21
N ALA A 242 0.96 16.63 -14.98
CA ALA A 242 1.48 16.96 -13.65
C ALA A 242 1.82 18.46 -13.48
N HIS A 243 1.89 18.88 -12.22
CA HIS A 243 2.63 20.09 -11.83
C HIS A 243 4.06 19.68 -11.46
N ALA A 244 5.07 20.31 -12.04
CA ALA A 244 6.47 20.07 -11.73
C ALA A 244 7.02 21.19 -10.86
N VAL A 245 7.61 20.85 -9.71
CA VAL A 245 8.24 21.80 -8.79
C VAL A 245 9.75 21.65 -8.85
N THR A 246 10.46 22.75 -9.13
CA THR A 246 11.92 22.78 -9.10
C THR A 246 12.39 23.79 -8.07
N HIS A 247 13.23 23.35 -7.13
CA HIS A 247 13.83 24.24 -6.13
C HIS A 247 14.99 25.01 -6.74
N ASP A 248 15.21 26.27 -6.34
CA ASP A 248 16.36 27.03 -6.86
C ASP A 248 17.68 26.52 -6.25
N THR A 249 17.65 26.20 -4.96
CA THR A 249 18.75 25.56 -4.23
C THR A 249 18.18 24.58 -3.21
N THR A 250 19.03 23.72 -2.66
CA THR A 250 18.66 22.91 -1.49
C THR A 250 19.72 23.00 -0.40
N LYS A 251 19.37 22.57 0.82
CA LYS A 251 20.36 22.49 1.92
C LYS A 251 21.62 21.68 1.56
N LYS A 252 21.47 20.68 0.68
CA LYS A 252 22.56 19.79 0.27
C LYS A 252 23.25 20.25 -1.01
N ASP A 253 22.60 21.11 -1.77
CA ASP A 253 23.08 21.65 -3.02
C ASP A 253 22.79 23.15 -3.05
N LYS A 254 23.70 23.93 -2.48
CA LYS A 254 23.61 25.39 -2.45
C LYS A 254 24.02 26.03 -3.77
N ASP A 255 24.66 25.26 -4.64
CA ASP A 255 25.13 25.69 -5.95
C ASP A 255 23.98 25.63 -6.98
N GLY A 256 22.95 24.80 -6.71
CA GLY A 256 21.74 24.67 -7.53
C GLY A 256 21.86 23.65 -8.67
N ASP A 257 23.05 23.03 -8.82
CA ASP A 257 23.40 22.14 -9.93
C ASP A 257 22.59 20.83 -10.00
N ARG A 258 21.97 20.41 -8.88
CA ARG A 258 21.30 19.12 -8.69
C ARG A 258 19.87 19.30 -8.16
N CYS A 259 19.22 20.40 -8.52
CA CYS A 259 17.81 20.61 -8.22
C CYS A 259 16.93 20.03 -9.33
N PHE A 260 16.41 18.82 -9.11
CA PHE A 260 15.55 18.14 -10.09
C PHE A 260 14.07 18.50 -9.89
N ALA A 261 13.34 18.51 -11.00
CA ALA A 261 11.89 18.69 -11.04
C ALA A 261 11.17 17.54 -10.30
N LYS A 262 10.21 17.91 -9.45
CA LYS A 262 9.40 17.00 -8.63
C LYS A 262 7.95 17.07 -9.11
N HIS A 263 7.47 16.01 -9.76
CA HIS A 263 6.14 15.94 -10.34
C HIS A 263 5.09 15.64 -9.27
N ILE A 264 4.01 16.43 -9.25
CA ILE A 264 2.89 16.37 -8.31
C ILE A 264 1.60 16.23 -9.14
N TYR A 265 0.81 15.21 -8.82
CA TYR A 265 -0.40 14.88 -9.55
C TYR A 265 -1.65 15.25 -8.73
N ALA A 266 -2.75 15.57 -9.42
CA ALA A 266 -4.03 15.69 -8.77
C ALA A 266 -4.53 14.32 -8.29
N ASN A 267 -5.16 14.30 -7.12
CA ASN A 267 -5.91 13.15 -6.66
C ASN A 267 -7.39 13.39 -6.97
N HIS A 268 -7.96 12.61 -7.88
CA HIS A 268 -9.36 12.74 -8.29
C HIS A 268 -10.32 11.98 -7.37
N GLU A 269 -9.85 10.96 -6.63
CA GLU A 269 -10.69 10.16 -5.73
C GLU A 269 -10.87 10.83 -4.36
N TYR A 270 -9.81 11.46 -3.84
CA TYR A 270 -9.78 11.99 -2.48
C TYR A 270 -9.40 13.47 -2.48
N HIS A 271 -10.38 14.35 -2.26
CA HIS A 271 -10.22 15.81 -2.21
C HIS A 271 -9.16 16.25 -1.20
N TYR A 272 -9.12 15.62 -0.04
CA TYR A 272 -8.14 15.89 1.01
C TYR A 272 -6.71 15.39 0.69
N LEU A 273 -6.49 14.71 -0.44
CA LEU A 273 -5.14 14.40 -0.95
C LEU A 273 -4.78 15.19 -2.21
N CYS A 274 -5.76 15.88 -2.80
CA CYS A 274 -5.55 16.67 -4.00
C CYS A 274 -4.76 17.95 -3.67
N GLN A 275 -3.47 17.97 -4.03
CA GLN A 275 -2.62 19.14 -3.85
C GLN A 275 -3.05 20.31 -4.74
N TRP A 276 -3.59 20.03 -5.93
CA TRP A 276 -4.03 21.06 -6.87
C TRP A 276 -5.25 21.83 -6.35
N THR A 277 -6.21 21.14 -5.73
CA THR A 277 -7.34 21.78 -5.05
C THR A 277 -6.88 22.61 -3.86
N ALA A 278 -5.96 22.08 -3.06
CA ALA A 278 -5.39 22.82 -1.92
C ALA A 278 -4.66 24.10 -2.37
N MET A 279 -3.91 24.02 -3.47
CA MET A 279 -3.25 25.17 -4.09
C MET A 279 -4.26 26.20 -4.58
N GLY A 280 -5.31 25.77 -5.29
CA GLY A 280 -6.37 26.64 -5.79
C GLY A 280 -7.08 27.37 -4.65
N ASN A 281 -7.49 26.65 -3.61
CA ASN A 281 -8.13 27.23 -2.43
C ASN A 281 -7.22 28.23 -1.70
N TYR A 282 -5.94 27.89 -1.53
CA TYR A 282 -4.95 28.79 -0.94
C TYR A 282 -4.76 30.06 -1.78
N CYS A 283 -4.59 29.93 -3.10
CA CYS A 283 -4.40 31.07 -3.99
C CYS A 283 -5.64 31.96 -4.07
N ALA A 284 -6.84 31.37 -4.02
CA ALA A 284 -8.09 32.11 -4.03
C ALA A 284 -8.32 32.89 -2.73
N LEU A 285 -7.95 32.30 -1.59
CA LEU A 285 -8.07 32.93 -0.28
C LEU A 285 -7.09 34.09 -0.11
N TYR A 286 -5.85 33.94 -0.57
CA TYR A 286 -4.77 34.93 -0.44
C TYR A 286 -4.49 35.69 -1.73
N LYS A 287 -5.51 35.84 -2.60
CA LYS A 287 -5.34 36.43 -3.95
C LYS A 287 -4.76 37.84 -3.93
N ASN A 288 -5.10 38.64 -2.91
CA ASN A 288 -4.66 40.04 -2.81
C ASN A 288 -3.17 40.13 -2.43
N GLU A 289 -2.73 39.30 -1.49
CA GLU A 289 -1.34 39.19 -1.07
C GLU A 289 -0.47 38.60 -2.20
N LEU A 290 -0.97 37.56 -2.88
CA LEU A 290 -0.29 36.93 -4.01
C LEU A 290 -0.30 37.80 -5.28
N GLY A 291 -1.18 38.81 -5.35
CA GLY A 291 -1.12 39.87 -6.34
C GLY A 291 0.06 40.83 -6.15
N GLN A 292 0.82 40.73 -5.05
CA GLN A 292 1.96 41.62 -4.76
C GLN A 292 3.32 40.91 -4.81
N THR A 293 3.33 39.58 -4.82
CA THR A 293 4.55 38.78 -4.75
C THR A 293 4.37 37.46 -5.48
N GLN A 294 5.44 36.95 -6.09
CA GLN A 294 5.45 35.58 -6.63
C GLN A 294 5.61 34.52 -5.54
N LYS A 295 6.06 34.88 -4.34
CA LYS A 295 6.30 33.94 -3.22
C LYS A 295 4.98 33.49 -2.62
N LEU A 296 4.73 32.18 -2.59
CA LEU A 296 3.45 31.61 -2.20
C LEU A 296 3.17 31.80 -0.71
N PHE A 297 4.16 31.58 0.16
CA PHE A 297 3.92 31.55 1.61
C PHE A 297 4.47 32.76 2.38
N MET A 298 5.10 33.70 1.68
CA MET A 298 5.79 34.84 2.28
C MET A 298 5.42 36.14 1.58
N TRP A 299 4.72 37.01 2.31
CA TRP A 299 4.50 38.41 1.94
C TRP A 299 5.14 39.30 3.01
N ASN A 300 6.04 40.19 2.61
CA ASN A 300 6.69 41.19 3.48
C ASN A 300 7.34 40.66 4.77
N THR A 301 7.80 39.40 4.79
CA THR A 301 8.44 38.78 5.96
C THR A 301 9.80 38.17 5.61
N LYS A 302 10.62 37.95 6.64
CA LYS A 302 11.97 37.37 6.51
C LYS A 302 11.88 35.86 6.28
N ASP A 303 12.83 35.32 5.53
CA ASP A 303 12.93 33.88 5.26
C ASP A 303 12.86 33.03 6.54
N GLY A 304 12.12 31.94 6.47
CA GLY A 304 11.84 30.99 7.56
C GLY A 304 10.63 31.34 8.43
N SER A 305 10.00 32.51 8.22
CA SER A 305 8.80 32.93 8.94
C SER A 305 7.62 31.98 8.68
N ALA A 306 7.41 31.60 7.41
CA ALA A 306 6.29 30.78 7.00
C ALA A 306 6.41 29.34 7.52
N ALA A 307 7.61 28.76 7.49
CA ALA A 307 7.89 27.45 8.05
C ALA A 307 7.62 27.40 9.56
N LYS A 308 7.93 28.47 10.30
CA LYS A 308 7.62 28.57 11.72
C LYS A 308 6.11 28.63 11.96
N LYS A 309 5.41 29.52 11.24
CA LYS A 309 3.94 29.64 11.29
C LYS A 309 3.24 28.32 10.95
N TYR A 310 3.70 27.63 9.89
CA TYR A 310 3.21 26.32 9.52
C TYR A 310 3.37 25.29 10.66
N GLN A 311 4.54 25.24 11.29
CA GLN A 311 4.79 24.30 12.40
C GLN A 311 3.89 24.57 13.62
N GLU A 312 3.63 25.84 13.92
CA GLU A 312 2.72 26.24 14.99
C GLU A 312 1.27 25.83 14.66
N GLN A 313 0.81 26.10 13.43
CA GLN A 313 -0.53 25.73 12.99
C GLN A 313 -0.73 24.22 12.87
N LEU A 314 0.28 23.48 12.38
CA LEU A 314 0.23 22.01 12.34
C LEU A 314 0.12 21.42 13.75
N LYS A 315 0.88 21.95 14.71
CA LYS A 315 0.76 21.55 16.12
C LYS A 315 -0.60 21.89 16.70
N ALA A 316 -1.16 23.06 16.37
CA ALA A 316 -2.51 23.43 16.81
C ALA A 316 -3.56 22.48 16.22
N LEU A 317 -3.47 22.14 14.93
CA LEU A 317 -4.40 21.24 14.25
C LEU A 317 -4.48 19.87 14.92
N VAL A 318 -3.32 19.25 15.19
CA VAL A 318 -3.27 17.91 15.78
C VAL A 318 -3.61 17.88 17.27
N ASN A 319 -3.46 19.01 17.97
CA ASN A 319 -3.82 19.13 19.37
C ASN A 319 -5.25 19.65 19.60
N LYS A 320 -5.98 20.02 18.53
CA LYS A 320 -7.31 20.65 18.58
C LYS A 320 -8.33 19.84 19.39
N THR A 321 -8.34 18.51 19.23
CA THR A 321 -9.24 17.61 19.97
C THR A 321 -8.46 16.48 20.64
N GLU A 322 -9.04 15.87 21.67
CA GLU A 322 -8.44 14.73 22.36
C GLU A 322 -8.28 13.51 21.44
N GLU A 323 -9.27 13.27 20.59
CA GLU A 323 -9.24 12.22 19.58
C GLU A 323 -8.03 12.36 18.64
N ARG A 324 -7.77 13.57 18.10
CA ARG A 324 -6.62 13.81 17.22
C ARG A 324 -5.30 13.57 17.95
N ARG A 325 -5.20 13.95 19.23
CA ARG A 325 -4.00 13.70 20.06
C ARG A 325 -3.77 12.22 20.29
N ASN A 326 -4.84 11.46 20.55
CA ASN A 326 -4.77 10.01 20.76
C ASN A 326 -4.33 9.29 19.48
N ILE A 327 -4.87 9.70 18.33
CA ILE A 327 -4.44 9.21 17.02
C ILE A 327 -2.97 9.54 16.78
N VAL A 328 -2.54 10.79 16.98
CA VAL A 328 -1.11 11.12 16.79
C VAL A 328 -0.21 10.29 17.71
N SER A 329 -0.65 10.02 18.94
CA SER A 329 0.11 9.22 19.91
C SER A 329 0.19 7.74 19.55
N SER A 330 -0.74 7.20 18.75
CA SER A 330 -0.64 5.82 18.24
C SER A 330 0.34 5.69 17.07
N HIS A 331 0.63 6.78 16.36
CA HIS A 331 1.52 6.82 15.21
C HIS A 331 2.93 7.35 15.53
N CYS A 332 3.05 8.25 16.50
CA CYS A 332 4.29 8.92 16.88
C CYS A 332 4.53 8.84 18.38
N ARG A 333 5.79 8.63 18.79
CA ARG A 333 6.17 8.67 20.20
C ARG A 333 5.88 10.05 20.79
N LYS A 334 5.53 10.09 22.07
CA LYS A 334 5.24 11.34 22.80
C LYS A 334 6.41 12.32 22.66
N GLY A 335 6.14 13.52 22.14
CA GLY A 335 7.16 14.56 21.90
C GLY A 335 7.96 14.43 20.60
N HIS A 336 7.71 13.40 19.78
CA HIS A 336 8.42 13.15 18.51
C HIS A 336 7.63 13.54 17.27
N PHE A 337 6.38 13.99 17.40
CA PHE A 337 5.62 14.56 16.29
C PHE A 337 6.21 15.91 15.85
N ASN A 338 6.57 16.01 14.57
CA ASN A 338 7.10 17.23 13.99
C ASN A 338 6.89 17.24 12.46
N ALA A 339 6.76 18.42 11.86
CA ALA A 339 6.72 18.61 10.41
C ALA A 339 7.86 17.94 9.61
N TYR A 340 9.05 17.77 10.22
CA TYR A 340 10.14 17.02 9.58
C TYR A 340 9.82 15.52 9.38
N GLY A 341 8.86 15.00 10.14
CA GLY A 341 8.35 13.64 10.01
C GLY A 341 7.66 13.37 8.67
N LEU A 342 7.13 14.40 7.98
CA LEU A 342 6.48 14.25 6.67
C LEU A 342 7.47 13.77 5.60
N ARG A 343 8.67 14.36 5.56
CA ARG A 343 9.71 13.97 4.59
C ARG A 343 10.17 12.54 4.81
N LYS A 344 10.35 12.15 6.08
CA LYS A 344 10.72 10.77 6.44
C LYS A 344 9.60 9.80 6.09
N GLY A 345 8.37 10.17 6.45
CA GLY A 345 7.16 9.42 6.15
C GLY A 345 6.97 9.16 4.67
N ALA A 346 7.07 10.20 3.84
CA ALA A 346 6.97 10.09 2.39
C ALA A 346 8.03 9.14 1.80
N ALA A 347 9.28 9.26 2.27
CA ALA A 347 10.37 8.38 1.84
C ALA A 347 10.13 6.93 2.25
N SER A 348 9.81 6.69 3.53
CA SER A 348 9.52 5.36 4.08
C SER A 348 8.32 4.72 3.39
N TYR A 349 7.27 5.50 3.11
CA TYR A 349 6.11 5.03 2.37
C TYR A 349 6.51 4.59 0.96
N ALA A 350 7.21 5.45 0.22
CA ALA A 350 7.64 5.16 -1.15
C ALA A 350 8.61 3.97 -1.24
N SER A 351 9.50 3.78 -0.27
CA SER A 351 10.51 2.71 -0.30
C SER A 351 10.03 1.39 0.27
N SER A 352 9.20 1.42 1.32
CA SER A 352 8.94 0.26 2.18
C SER A 352 7.51 0.17 2.69
N GLY A 353 6.68 1.19 2.47
CA GLY A 353 5.25 1.19 2.80
C GLY A 353 4.36 0.72 1.65
N THR A 354 4.95 0.24 0.55
CA THR A 354 4.25 -0.35 -0.59
C THR A 354 5.06 -1.51 -1.17
N THR A 355 4.37 -2.53 -1.67
CA THR A 355 4.98 -3.64 -2.43
C THR A 355 5.26 -3.25 -3.89
N CYS A 356 4.70 -2.11 -4.34
CA CYS A 356 4.93 -1.53 -5.66
C CYS A 356 5.80 -0.27 -5.50
N ALA A 357 7.00 -0.43 -4.93
CA ALA A 357 7.91 0.68 -4.66
C ALA A 357 8.55 1.20 -5.97
N PRO A 358 8.69 2.51 -6.15
CA PRO A 358 9.54 3.09 -7.19
C PRO A 358 11.00 2.69 -6.98
N SER A 359 11.81 2.91 -8.01
CA SER A 359 13.26 2.66 -7.91
C SER A 359 13.88 3.51 -6.79
N LEU A 360 14.86 2.93 -6.08
CA LEU A 360 15.59 3.65 -5.04
C LEU A 360 16.27 4.91 -5.58
N SER A 361 16.69 4.90 -6.85
CA SER A 361 17.24 6.08 -7.51
C SER A 361 16.22 7.20 -7.64
N SER A 362 14.98 6.92 -8.07
CA SER A 362 13.91 7.93 -8.07
C SER A 362 13.69 8.54 -6.69
N ILE A 363 13.65 7.69 -5.65
CA ILE A 363 13.42 8.12 -4.27
C ILE A 363 14.59 9.00 -3.78
N ALA A 364 15.83 8.58 -4.04
CA ALA A 364 17.03 9.34 -3.68
C ALA A 364 17.11 10.68 -4.41
N HIS A 365 16.85 10.70 -5.72
CA HIS A 365 16.85 11.92 -6.52
C HIS A 365 15.75 12.90 -6.08
N ARG A 366 14.50 12.44 -5.89
CA ARG A 366 13.43 13.30 -5.37
C ARG A 366 13.75 13.80 -3.95
N GLY A 367 14.44 12.98 -3.16
CA GLY A 367 14.96 13.35 -1.85
C GLY A 367 16.18 14.28 -1.89
N ASP A 368 16.72 14.67 -3.04
CA ASP A 368 18.00 15.39 -3.15
C ASP A 368 19.12 14.71 -2.32
N TRP A 369 19.17 13.38 -2.37
CA TRP A 369 20.13 12.53 -1.65
C TRP A 369 21.17 11.97 -2.61
N SER A 370 22.43 11.99 -2.18
CA SER A 370 23.50 11.29 -2.89
C SER A 370 23.34 9.78 -2.71
N MET A 371 23.51 9.04 -3.80
CA MET A 371 23.63 7.58 -3.81
C MET A 371 25.09 7.12 -3.70
N GLY A 372 26.02 8.04 -3.46
CA GLY A 372 27.46 7.79 -3.40
C GLY A 372 28.18 8.29 -4.65
N SER A 373 29.52 8.30 -4.57
CA SER A 373 30.39 8.90 -5.60
C SER A 373 30.27 8.23 -6.97
N VAL A 374 29.98 6.92 -7.01
CA VAL A 374 29.86 6.15 -8.26
C VAL A 374 28.47 6.35 -8.88
N PHE A 375 27.40 6.05 -8.15
CA PHE A 375 26.04 6.06 -8.72
C PHE A 375 25.60 7.47 -9.13
N ASP A 376 25.98 8.52 -8.40
CA ASP A 376 25.67 9.92 -8.78
C ASP A 376 26.25 10.31 -10.15
N ILE A 377 27.31 9.65 -10.63
CA ILE A 377 27.96 9.95 -11.92
C ILE A 377 27.28 9.19 -13.07
N TYR A 378 26.99 7.90 -12.87
CA TYR A 378 26.56 7.01 -13.94
C TYR A 378 25.05 6.94 -14.09
N TRP A 379 24.28 7.08 -13.01
CA TRP A 379 22.83 6.97 -13.06
C TRP A 379 22.22 8.34 -13.33
N ARG A 380 22.02 8.65 -14.62
CA ARG A 380 21.29 9.85 -15.00
C ARG A 380 19.81 9.67 -14.70
N PHE A 381 19.27 10.62 -13.95
CA PHE A 381 17.86 10.61 -13.61
C PHE A 381 17.02 11.03 -14.82
N LEU A 382 15.97 10.26 -15.10
CA LEU A 382 14.99 10.55 -16.15
C LEU A 382 13.63 10.83 -15.53
N PRO A 383 12.82 11.76 -16.10
CA PRO A 383 11.54 12.17 -15.53
C PRO A 383 10.56 11.02 -15.28
N VAL A 384 10.60 9.97 -16.10
CA VAL A 384 9.69 8.81 -16.00
C VAL A 384 9.75 8.14 -14.63
N GLY A 385 10.96 8.05 -14.04
CA GLY A 385 11.13 7.49 -12.70
C GLY A 385 10.47 8.35 -11.62
N ASP A 386 10.44 9.67 -11.82
CA ASP A 386 9.77 10.62 -10.94
C ASP A 386 8.25 10.64 -11.15
N HIS A 387 7.78 10.43 -12.37
CA HIS A 387 6.36 10.39 -12.70
C HIS A 387 5.63 9.32 -11.88
N TYR A 388 6.18 8.10 -11.85
CA TYR A 388 5.62 7.01 -11.05
C TYR A 388 5.65 7.31 -9.55
N LEU A 389 6.78 7.81 -9.04
CA LEU A 389 6.93 8.20 -7.64
C LEU A 389 5.96 9.33 -7.25
N GLY A 390 5.77 10.31 -8.12
CA GLY A 390 4.84 11.41 -7.94
C GLY A 390 3.41 10.93 -7.79
N GLN A 391 2.95 10.03 -8.67
CA GLN A 391 1.61 9.44 -8.58
C GLN A 391 1.37 8.74 -7.22
N ILE A 392 2.35 7.96 -6.75
CA ILE A 392 2.29 7.28 -5.44
C ILE A 392 2.20 8.29 -4.29
N LEU A 393 3.05 9.33 -4.31
CA LEU A 393 3.06 10.35 -3.24
C LEU A 393 1.82 11.24 -3.26
N SER A 394 1.19 11.42 -4.43
CA SER A 394 -0.12 12.07 -4.57
C SER A 394 -1.28 11.20 -4.07
N GLY A 395 -0.98 10.00 -3.56
CA GLY A 395 -1.93 9.14 -2.86
C GLY A 395 -2.74 8.24 -3.79
N LYS A 396 -2.36 8.11 -5.06
CA LYS A 396 -2.98 7.15 -5.98
C LYS A 396 -2.54 5.73 -5.63
N ASP A 397 -3.47 4.80 -5.70
CA ASP A 397 -3.24 3.39 -5.35
C ASP A 397 -2.70 2.62 -6.56
N PRO A 398 -1.44 2.14 -6.55
CA PRO A 398 -0.85 1.39 -7.67
C PRO A 398 -1.45 -0.02 -7.83
N MET A 399 -2.47 -0.39 -7.06
CA MET A 399 -3.23 -1.62 -7.25
C MET A 399 -4.60 -1.40 -7.92
N LYS A 400 -5.02 -0.15 -8.13
CA LYS A 400 -6.31 0.17 -8.74
C LYS A 400 -6.17 0.62 -10.19
N PRO A 401 -7.12 0.29 -11.08
CA PRO A 401 -7.19 0.84 -12.44
C PRO A 401 -7.22 2.38 -12.47
N SER A 402 -7.79 3.02 -11.45
CA SER A 402 -7.84 4.48 -11.31
C SER A 402 -6.47 5.15 -11.15
N PHE A 403 -5.40 4.37 -10.95
CA PHE A 403 -4.03 4.89 -11.06
C PHE A 403 -3.77 5.50 -12.46
N LYS A 404 -4.37 4.90 -13.51
CA LYS A 404 -4.30 5.36 -14.91
C LYS A 404 -5.40 6.39 -15.25
N THR A 405 -5.80 7.22 -14.30
CA THR A 405 -6.78 8.30 -14.53
C THR A 405 -6.08 9.65 -14.59
N LEU A 406 -6.44 10.47 -15.58
CA LEU A 406 -5.93 11.84 -15.71
C LEU A 406 -6.43 12.74 -14.57
N PRO A 407 -5.72 13.82 -14.24
CA PRO A 407 -6.27 14.84 -13.35
C PRO A 407 -7.57 15.43 -13.95
N PRO A 408 -8.50 15.91 -13.11
CA PRO A 408 -9.62 16.69 -13.59
C PRO A 408 -9.14 17.87 -14.43
N HIS A 409 -9.62 17.95 -15.68
CA HIS A 409 -9.23 18.98 -16.64
C HIS A 409 -10.43 19.41 -17.49
N TRP A 410 -10.31 20.57 -18.12
CA TRP A 410 -11.35 21.11 -18.99
C TRP A 410 -11.46 20.31 -20.29
N LYS A 411 -12.68 20.09 -20.79
CA LYS A 411 -12.96 19.40 -22.06
C LYS A 411 -12.60 20.22 -23.32
N MET A 412 -11.90 21.35 -23.16
CA MET A 412 -11.65 22.31 -24.23
C MET A 412 -10.21 22.85 -24.17
N ALA A 413 -9.63 23.10 -25.35
CA ALA A 413 -8.26 23.59 -25.49
C ALA A 413 -8.06 25.03 -24.99
N ASN A 414 -9.08 25.89 -25.11
CA ASN A 414 -9.02 27.27 -24.62
C ASN A 414 -10.09 27.57 -23.54
N PRO A 415 -9.87 27.14 -22.28
CA PRO A 415 -10.80 27.40 -21.19
C PRO A 415 -11.05 28.89 -20.90
N MET A 416 -10.04 29.75 -21.09
CA MET A 416 -10.16 31.19 -20.86
C MET A 416 -11.05 31.90 -21.89
N GLY A 417 -11.33 31.26 -23.03
CA GLY A 417 -12.32 31.74 -24.00
C GLY A 417 -13.77 31.56 -23.52
N HIS A 418 -14.02 30.66 -22.59
CA HIS A 418 -15.38 30.40 -22.08
C HIS A 418 -15.80 31.48 -21.06
N PRO A 419 -16.93 32.19 -21.27
CA PRO A 419 -17.33 33.32 -20.42
C PRO A 419 -17.38 32.99 -18.93
N LEU A 420 -18.04 31.88 -18.56
CA LEU A 420 -18.18 31.45 -17.17
C LEU A 420 -16.83 31.08 -16.53
N ILE A 421 -15.94 30.37 -17.25
CA ILE A 421 -14.62 29.99 -16.70
C ILE A 421 -13.79 31.25 -16.46
N ARG A 422 -13.79 32.19 -17.41
CA ARG A 422 -13.07 33.46 -17.29
C ARG A 422 -13.58 34.29 -16.12
N GLU A 423 -14.89 34.38 -15.94
CA GLU A 423 -15.50 35.07 -14.80
C GLU A 423 -15.05 34.47 -13.46
N VAL A 424 -15.10 33.15 -13.34
CA VAL A 424 -14.70 32.44 -12.12
C VAL A 424 -13.20 32.55 -11.85
N MET A 425 -12.37 32.46 -12.90
CA MET A 425 -10.93 32.70 -12.81
C MET A 425 -10.64 34.13 -12.31
N ASN A 426 -11.32 35.14 -12.84
CA ASN A 426 -11.16 36.52 -12.39
C ASN A 426 -11.65 36.72 -10.95
N ALA A 427 -12.77 36.11 -10.58
CA ALA A 427 -13.31 36.20 -9.22
C ALA A 427 -12.34 35.61 -8.19
N ASN A 428 -11.75 34.44 -8.47
CA ASN A 428 -10.88 33.72 -7.53
C ASN A 428 -9.42 34.18 -7.59
N PHE A 429 -8.91 34.55 -8.77
CA PHE A 429 -7.48 34.79 -8.98
C PHE A 429 -7.15 36.13 -9.62
N GLY A 430 -8.13 37.01 -9.86
CA GLY A 430 -7.97 38.26 -10.62
C GLY A 430 -6.73 39.10 -10.27
N PRO A 431 -6.43 39.40 -8.98
CA PRO A 431 -5.23 40.16 -8.64
C PRO A 431 -3.91 39.45 -9.01
N ILE A 432 -3.88 38.12 -8.93
CA ILE A 432 -2.73 37.31 -9.34
C ILE A 432 -2.59 37.37 -10.87
N LEU A 433 -3.69 37.13 -11.59
CA LEU A 433 -3.70 37.16 -13.06
C LEU A 433 -3.25 38.53 -13.59
N LYS A 434 -3.79 39.62 -13.05
CA LYS A 434 -3.44 40.99 -13.45
C LYS A 434 -1.94 41.29 -13.29
N THR A 435 -1.30 40.72 -12.29
CA THR A 435 0.10 41.04 -11.95
C THR A 435 1.10 40.13 -12.66
N HIS A 436 0.75 38.86 -12.84
CA HIS A 436 1.72 37.83 -13.26
C HIS A 436 1.45 37.25 -14.66
N SER A 437 0.37 37.61 -15.36
CA SER A 437 0.00 37.01 -16.66
C SER A 437 1.02 37.20 -17.78
N GLU A 438 1.91 38.18 -17.65
CA GLU A 438 2.96 38.49 -18.65
C GLU A 438 4.36 38.09 -18.17
N ALA A 439 4.48 37.49 -16.99
CA ALA A 439 5.76 37.01 -16.48
C ALA A 439 6.18 35.71 -17.17
N ASP A 440 7.49 35.44 -17.23
CA ASP A 440 8.05 34.15 -17.73
C ASP A 440 7.52 32.92 -16.97
N TYR A 441 6.90 33.14 -15.81
CA TYR A 441 6.31 32.13 -14.94
C TYR A 441 4.78 32.23 -14.84
N ASP A 442 4.10 32.84 -15.82
CA ASP A 442 2.65 33.07 -15.81
C ASP A 442 1.86 31.90 -15.16
N PRO A 443 1.25 32.12 -13.99
CA PRO A 443 0.54 31.08 -13.26
C PRO A 443 -0.86 30.80 -13.84
N THR A 444 -1.31 31.47 -14.89
CA THR A 444 -2.67 31.33 -15.43
C THR A 444 -3.01 29.88 -15.76
N GLY A 445 -2.15 29.18 -16.50
CA GLY A 445 -2.34 27.76 -16.82
C GLY A 445 -2.36 26.86 -15.58
N LEU A 446 -1.56 27.20 -14.57
CA LEU A 446 -1.45 26.45 -13.32
C LEU A 446 -2.75 26.59 -12.51
N LEU A 447 -3.25 27.81 -12.40
CA LEU A 447 -4.48 28.14 -11.69
C LEU A 447 -5.72 27.60 -12.42
N LEU A 448 -5.71 27.52 -13.75
CA LEU A 448 -6.76 26.85 -14.53
C LEU A 448 -6.89 25.37 -14.17
N ARG A 449 -5.76 24.67 -13.98
CA ARG A 449 -5.74 23.27 -13.55
C ARG A 449 -6.21 23.12 -12.10
N CYS A 450 -5.80 24.04 -11.23
CA CYS A 450 -6.31 24.12 -9.86
C CYS A 450 -7.84 24.32 -9.83
N LEU A 451 -8.37 25.23 -10.66
CA LEU A 451 -9.82 25.49 -10.74
C LEU A 451 -10.59 24.26 -11.21
N ALA A 452 -10.11 23.54 -12.23
CA ALA A 452 -10.75 22.29 -12.66
C ALA A 452 -10.84 21.26 -11.50
N CYS A 453 -9.80 21.16 -10.69
CA CYS A 453 -9.80 20.31 -9.49
C CYS A 453 -10.67 20.87 -8.35
N MET A 454 -10.82 22.19 -8.21
CA MET A 454 -11.76 22.79 -7.26
C MET A 454 -13.21 22.47 -7.64
N VAL A 455 -13.55 22.56 -8.93
CA VAL A 455 -14.87 22.20 -9.47
C VAL A 455 -15.16 20.71 -9.25
N TRP A 456 -14.20 19.85 -9.57
CA TRP A 456 -14.34 18.39 -9.38
C TRP A 456 -14.64 18.01 -7.92
N HIS A 457 -14.01 18.70 -6.97
CA HIS A 457 -14.13 18.42 -5.53
C HIS A 457 -15.13 19.34 -4.82
N ALA A 458 -15.92 20.13 -5.56
CA ALA A 458 -16.75 21.22 -5.01
C ALA A 458 -17.69 20.74 -3.89
N LYS A 459 -18.40 19.62 -4.13
CA LYS A 459 -19.39 19.07 -3.21
C LYS A 459 -18.80 18.80 -1.81
N SER A 460 -17.62 18.19 -1.74
CA SER A 460 -16.98 17.87 -0.45
C SER A 460 -16.62 19.11 0.36
N PHE A 461 -16.17 20.18 -0.29
CA PHE A 461 -15.84 21.42 0.39
C PHE A 461 -17.07 22.25 0.77
N GLN A 462 -18.12 22.23 -0.05
CA GLN A 462 -19.42 22.83 0.31
C GLN A 462 -20.03 22.16 1.53
N GLU A 463 -19.94 20.82 1.63
CA GLU A 463 -20.34 20.08 2.83
C GLU A 463 -19.54 20.55 4.06
N TYR A 464 -18.21 20.71 3.94
CA TYR A 464 -17.38 21.19 5.06
C TYR A 464 -17.74 22.61 5.52
N ILE A 465 -18.00 23.50 4.57
CA ILE A 465 -18.42 24.87 4.83
C ILE A 465 -19.78 24.88 5.54
N ALA A 466 -20.73 24.06 5.08
CA ALA A 466 -22.06 23.96 5.69
C ALA A 466 -21.99 23.46 7.15
N HIS A 467 -21.12 22.49 7.44
CA HIS A 467 -20.96 21.96 8.80
C HIS A 467 -20.13 22.88 9.72
N ASN A 468 -19.28 23.73 9.16
CA ASN A 468 -18.44 24.64 9.92
C ASN A 468 -18.43 26.05 9.29
N PRO A 469 -19.40 26.92 9.64
CA PRO A 469 -19.48 28.28 9.12
C PRO A 469 -18.26 29.17 9.44
N SER A 470 -17.44 28.79 10.42
CA SER A 470 -16.18 29.49 10.74
C SER A 470 -15.01 29.14 9.82
N ASN A 471 -15.23 28.22 8.87
CA ASN A 471 -14.23 27.78 7.90
C ASN A 471 -13.82 28.94 6.96
N GLU A 472 -12.52 29.19 6.83
CA GLU A 472 -12.00 30.29 6.01
C GLU A 472 -12.32 30.12 4.50
N LEU A 473 -12.63 28.91 4.05
CA LEU A 473 -13.06 28.63 2.68
C LEU A 473 -14.38 29.33 2.32
N VAL A 474 -15.20 29.76 3.28
CA VAL A 474 -16.35 30.65 3.03
C VAL A 474 -15.93 31.94 2.32
N LYS A 475 -14.68 32.40 2.51
CA LYS A 475 -14.16 33.61 1.86
C LYS A 475 -13.73 33.37 0.41
N VAL A 476 -13.63 32.11 -0.03
CA VAL A 476 -13.23 31.77 -1.41
C VAL A 476 -14.45 31.99 -2.32
N PRO A 477 -14.36 32.89 -3.32
CA PRO A 477 -15.51 33.27 -4.15
C PRO A 477 -16.19 32.08 -4.85
N PHE A 478 -15.43 31.09 -5.30
CA PHE A 478 -15.95 29.89 -5.96
C PHE A 478 -17.03 29.16 -5.14
N TYR A 479 -16.87 29.04 -3.82
CA TYR A 479 -17.81 28.27 -3.00
C TYR A 479 -19.11 29.01 -2.69
N ASN A 480 -19.19 30.31 -3.00
CA ASN A 480 -20.39 31.14 -2.84
C ASN A 480 -21.16 31.33 -4.15
N MET A 481 -20.75 30.65 -5.22
CA MET A 481 -21.45 30.67 -6.50
C MET A 481 -22.81 29.95 -6.42
N ARG A 482 -23.70 30.24 -7.38
CA ARG A 482 -24.98 29.54 -7.46
C ARG A 482 -24.76 28.08 -7.84
N GLY A 483 -25.54 27.18 -7.26
CA GLY A 483 -25.43 25.73 -7.54
C GLY A 483 -25.50 25.42 -9.04
N SER A 484 -26.39 26.10 -9.78
CA SER A 484 -26.51 25.94 -11.23
C SER A 484 -25.25 26.34 -12.02
N GLU A 485 -24.47 27.30 -11.55
CA GLU A 485 -23.20 27.70 -12.18
C GLU A 485 -22.11 26.65 -11.92
N ILE A 486 -22.09 26.07 -10.71
CA ILE A 486 -21.17 24.98 -10.37
C ILE A 486 -21.52 23.73 -11.18
N ASP A 487 -22.80 23.40 -11.32
CA ASP A 487 -23.27 22.28 -12.14
C ASP A 487 -22.88 22.46 -13.61
N ALA A 488 -23.03 23.69 -14.14
CA ALA A 488 -22.58 24.02 -15.49
C ALA A 488 -21.06 23.83 -15.65
N LEU A 489 -20.25 24.26 -14.67
CA LEU A 489 -18.80 24.03 -14.69
C LEU A 489 -18.43 22.54 -14.58
N GLN A 490 -19.17 21.76 -13.79
CA GLN A 490 -18.95 20.31 -13.64
C GLN A 490 -19.16 19.58 -14.98
N GLN A 491 -20.08 20.04 -15.82
CA GLN A 491 -20.28 19.47 -17.16
C GLN A 491 -19.10 19.73 -18.10
N LEU A 492 -18.28 20.76 -17.83
CA LEU A 492 -17.12 21.15 -18.65
C LEU A 492 -15.82 20.46 -18.26
N ILE A 493 -15.79 19.69 -17.18
CA ILE A 493 -14.60 18.96 -16.72
C ILE A 493 -14.70 17.46 -16.97
N THR A 494 -13.54 16.82 -17.12
CA THR A 494 -13.42 15.38 -17.32
C THR A 494 -12.12 14.85 -16.71
N VAL A 495 -12.06 13.54 -16.53
CA VAL A 495 -10.83 12.78 -16.23
C VAL A 495 -10.45 11.82 -17.36
N GLU A 496 -11.24 11.81 -18.43
CA GLU A 496 -11.00 11.01 -19.63
C GLU A 496 -10.03 11.72 -20.58
N PRO A 497 -9.25 10.98 -21.40
CA PRO A 497 -8.40 11.56 -22.42
C PRO A 497 -9.17 12.52 -23.34
N THR A 498 -8.71 13.77 -23.41
CA THR A 498 -9.27 14.80 -24.28
C THR A 498 -8.22 15.20 -25.32
N PRO A 499 -8.46 14.95 -26.63
CA PRO A 499 -7.57 15.40 -27.70
C PRO A 499 -7.24 16.88 -27.60
N ASP A 500 -6.01 17.26 -27.94
CA ASP A 500 -5.50 18.64 -27.90
C ASP A 500 -5.48 19.33 -26.52
N VAL A 501 -5.92 18.63 -25.46
CA VAL A 501 -5.87 19.11 -24.07
C VAL A 501 -4.95 18.24 -23.22
N MET A 502 -5.30 16.96 -23.06
CA MET A 502 -4.59 16.02 -22.21
C MET A 502 -4.99 14.59 -22.56
N THR A 503 -4.08 13.83 -23.19
CA THR A 503 -4.38 12.48 -23.69
C THR A 503 -3.61 11.37 -22.98
N THR A 504 -2.44 11.68 -22.43
CA THR A 504 -1.49 10.68 -21.93
C THR A 504 -1.32 10.77 -20.42
N VAL A 505 -1.54 9.65 -19.73
CA VAL A 505 -1.22 9.51 -18.31
C VAL A 505 0.24 9.11 -18.15
N THR A 506 1.01 9.86 -17.37
CA THR A 506 2.45 9.58 -17.18
C THR A 506 2.73 8.70 -15.96
N GLY A 507 3.89 8.03 -15.91
CA GLY A 507 4.29 7.26 -14.73
C GLY A 507 3.46 6.01 -14.44
N VAL A 508 2.79 5.43 -15.46
CA VAL A 508 1.97 4.23 -15.33
C VAL A 508 2.84 2.98 -15.46
N PRO A 509 2.91 2.11 -14.43
CA PRO A 509 3.71 0.89 -14.51
C PRO A 509 2.97 -0.22 -15.29
N PRO A 510 3.68 -1.21 -15.87
CA PRO A 510 3.07 -2.24 -16.72
C PRO A 510 1.98 -3.09 -16.05
N HIS A 511 2.08 -3.29 -14.72
CA HIS A 511 1.08 -4.07 -14.00
C HIS A 511 -0.27 -3.36 -13.92
N ILE A 512 -0.30 -2.01 -13.88
CA ILE A 512 -1.55 -1.24 -13.93
C ILE A 512 -2.24 -1.44 -15.27
N GLU A 513 -1.49 -1.42 -16.38
CA GLU A 513 -2.04 -1.69 -17.71
C GLU A 513 -2.71 -3.07 -17.76
N THR A 514 -2.04 -4.06 -17.18
CA THR A 514 -2.57 -5.43 -17.08
C THR A 514 -3.86 -5.46 -16.24
N THR A 515 -3.89 -4.75 -15.11
CA THR A 515 -5.09 -4.65 -14.25
C THR A 515 -6.25 -3.97 -14.99
N CYS A 516 -5.99 -2.92 -15.78
CA CYS A 516 -7.01 -2.26 -16.60
C CYS A 516 -7.57 -3.21 -17.67
N GLN A 517 -6.71 -3.97 -18.36
CA GLN A 517 -7.15 -4.98 -19.33
C GLN A 517 -7.97 -6.10 -18.68
N MET A 518 -7.55 -6.58 -17.50
CA MET A 518 -8.31 -7.57 -16.74
C MET A 518 -9.68 -7.04 -16.31
N LYS A 519 -9.76 -5.77 -15.90
CA LYS A 519 -11.04 -5.11 -15.61
C LYS A 519 -11.92 -5.03 -16.84
N ALA A 520 -11.39 -4.62 -18.00
CA ALA A 520 -12.15 -4.57 -19.25
C ALA A 520 -12.70 -5.94 -19.66
N ILE A 521 -11.89 -7.00 -19.54
CA ILE A 521 -12.35 -8.38 -19.79
C ILE A 521 -13.47 -8.75 -18.81
N HIS A 522 -13.32 -8.43 -17.53
CA HIS A 522 -14.34 -8.69 -16.51
C HIS A 522 -15.66 -7.97 -16.82
N ASP A 523 -15.59 -6.69 -17.17
CA ASP A 523 -16.75 -5.86 -17.49
C ASP A 523 -17.45 -6.38 -18.78
N ASN A 524 -16.68 -6.79 -19.80
CA ASN A 524 -17.22 -7.43 -21.00
C ASN A 524 -17.90 -8.78 -20.71
N LEU A 525 -17.33 -9.60 -19.80
CA LEU A 525 -17.96 -10.86 -19.38
C LEU A 525 -19.27 -10.61 -18.64
N ILE A 526 -19.35 -9.57 -17.81
CA ILE A 526 -20.59 -9.16 -17.15
C ILE A 526 -21.65 -8.77 -18.20
N GLN A 527 -21.27 -7.96 -19.19
CA GLN A 527 -22.18 -7.56 -20.26
C GLN A 527 -22.66 -8.77 -21.09
N LEU A 528 -21.76 -9.68 -21.44
CA LEU A 528 -22.11 -10.89 -22.18
C LEU A 528 -23.06 -11.78 -21.38
N LEU A 529 -22.82 -11.96 -20.08
CA LEU A 529 -23.72 -12.70 -19.19
C LEU A 529 -25.09 -12.03 -19.06
N ALA A 530 -25.15 -10.70 -19.08
CA ALA A 530 -26.42 -9.97 -19.08
C ALA A 530 -27.18 -10.18 -20.39
N GLN A 531 -26.50 -10.12 -21.53
CA GLN A 531 -27.09 -10.38 -22.85
C GLN A 531 -27.58 -11.82 -22.99
N THR A 532 -26.82 -12.82 -22.52
CA THR A 532 -27.26 -14.22 -22.57
C THR A 532 -28.51 -14.45 -21.73
N ARG A 533 -28.60 -13.84 -20.54
CA ARG A 533 -29.83 -13.90 -19.72
C ARG A 533 -31.04 -13.33 -20.44
N ILE A 534 -30.90 -12.15 -21.04
CA ILE A 534 -31.98 -11.53 -21.83
C ILE A 534 -32.38 -12.46 -22.99
N SER A 535 -31.42 -13.10 -23.66
CA SER A 535 -31.72 -14.05 -24.73
C SER A 535 -32.42 -15.32 -24.26
N GLU A 536 -32.05 -15.86 -23.09
CA GLU A 536 -32.69 -17.03 -22.49
C GLU A 536 -34.13 -16.72 -22.07
N ASP A 537 -34.37 -15.54 -21.48
CA ASP A 537 -35.72 -15.09 -21.09
C ASP A 537 -36.60 -14.89 -22.35
N ASN A 538 -36.06 -14.27 -23.40
CA ASN A 538 -36.75 -14.12 -24.68
C ASN A 538 -37.06 -15.47 -25.35
N GLN A 539 -36.20 -16.48 -25.20
CA GLN A 539 -36.43 -17.81 -25.75
C GLN A 539 -37.52 -18.55 -24.98
N LYS A 540 -37.49 -18.50 -23.64
CA LYS A 540 -38.56 -19.08 -22.80
C LYS A 540 -39.92 -18.50 -23.13
N GLN A 541 -40.00 -17.18 -23.31
CA GLN A 541 -41.25 -16.51 -23.67
C GLN A 541 -41.76 -16.97 -25.04
N ARG A 542 -40.87 -17.19 -26.02
CA ARG A 542 -41.24 -17.76 -27.33
C ARG A 542 -41.73 -19.21 -27.20
N ASP A 543 -41.06 -20.02 -26.40
CA ASP A 543 -41.43 -21.43 -26.21
C ASP A 543 -42.78 -21.56 -25.48
N GLU A 544 -43.07 -20.69 -24.52
CA GLU A 544 -44.38 -20.61 -23.86
C GLU A 544 -45.49 -20.17 -24.82
N GLN A 545 -45.23 -19.16 -25.64
CA GLN A 545 -46.18 -18.71 -26.66
C GLN A 545 -46.45 -19.82 -27.68
N LEU A 546 -45.40 -20.49 -28.18
CA LEU A 546 -45.54 -21.60 -29.12
C LEU A 546 -46.37 -22.75 -28.52
N LYS A 547 -46.16 -23.08 -27.24
CA LYS A 547 -46.98 -24.09 -26.55
C LYS A 547 -48.45 -23.67 -26.48
N ALA A 548 -48.73 -22.41 -26.14
CA ALA A 548 -50.10 -21.89 -26.09
C ALA A 548 -50.78 -21.96 -27.46
N ASP A 549 -50.08 -21.53 -28.52
CA ASP A 549 -50.59 -21.55 -29.89
C ASP A 549 -50.83 -22.98 -30.39
N LEU A 550 -49.94 -23.92 -30.06
CA LEU A 550 -50.06 -25.32 -30.47
C LEU A 550 -51.22 -26.01 -29.75
N VAL A 551 -51.41 -25.74 -28.45
CA VAL A 551 -52.59 -26.22 -27.70
C VAL A 551 -53.87 -25.64 -28.29
N ALA A 552 -53.90 -24.34 -28.61
CA ALA A 552 -55.06 -23.70 -29.23
C ALA A 552 -55.37 -24.29 -30.62
N ALA A 553 -54.35 -24.52 -31.45
CA ALA A 553 -54.50 -25.13 -32.77
C ALA A 553 -54.99 -26.58 -32.70
N VAL A 554 -54.46 -27.38 -31.77
CA VAL A 554 -54.93 -28.76 -31.53
C VAL A 554 -56.37 -28.77 -31.03
N HIS A 555 -56.72 -27.89 -30.07
CA HIS A 555 -58.09 -27.76 -29.58
C HIS A 555 -59.05 -27.38 -30.71
N HIS A 556 -58.67 -26.39 -31.53
CA HIS A 556 -59.45 -26.00 -32.71
C HIS A 556 -59.59 -27.15 -33.72
N GLY A 557 -58.51 -27.89 -34.00
CA GLY A 557 -58.54 -29.04 -34.90
C GLY A 557 -59.45 -30.17 -34.40
N ILE A 558 -59.40 -30.49 -33.10
CA ILE A 558 -60.28 -31.48 -32.48
C ILE A 558 -61.74 -31.02 -32.55
N GLU A 559 -62.02 -29.74 -32.29
CA GLU A 559 -63.36 -29.18 -32.37
C GLU A 559 -63.92 -29.21 -33.79
N GLN A 560 -63.14 -28.79 -34.79
CA GLN A 560 -63.55 -28.83 -36.19
C GLN A 560 -63.80 -30.27 -36.66
N ASN A 561 -62.95 -31.21 -36.25
CA ASN A 561 -63.10 -32.62 -36.62
C ASN A 561 -64.28 -33.30 -35.89
N ALA A 562 -64.59 -32.87 -34.65
CA ALA A 562 -65.78 -33.33 -33.94
C ALA A 562 -67.06 -32.80 -34.61
N ILE A 563 -67.07 -31.52 -35.03
CA ILE A 563 -68.18 -30.91 -35.76
C ILE A 563 -68.37 -31.58 -37.14
N SER A 564 -67.30 -31.84 -37.89
CA SER A 564 -67.39 -32.50 -39.21
C SER A 564 -67.88 -33.94 -39.15
N ASN A 565 -67.67 -34.62 -38.01
CA ASN A 565 -68.15 -35.98 -37.76
C ASN A 565 -69.54 -36.04 -37.11
N GLY A 566 -70.25 -34.92 -37.01
CA GLY A 566 -71.63 -34.85 -36.49
C GLY A 566 -71.75 -34.93 -34.97
N ASN A 567 -70.65 -34.80 -34.23
CA ASN A 567 -70.66 -34.79 -32.76
C ASN A 567 -70.81 -33.36 -32.25
N ILE A 568 -71.83 -33.14 -31.41
CA ILE A 568 -72.10 -31.84 -30.78
C ILE A 568 -71.14 -31.64 -29.61
N THR A 569 -70.25 -30.65 -29.69
CA THR A 569 -69.29 -30.31 -28.61
C THR A 569 -69.85 -29.24 -27.67
N ALA A 570 -69.39 -29.21 -26.41
CA ALA A 570 -69.83 -28.22 -25.41
C ALA A 570 -69.59 -26.76 -25.84
N LYS A 571 -68.48 -26.50 -26.55
CA LYS A 571 -68.20 -25.19 -27.14
C LYS A 571 -69.07 -24.92 -28.38
N GLY A 572 -69.35 -25.91 -29.21
CA GLY A 572 -70.33 -25.77 -30.31
C GLY A 572 -71.72 -25.40 -29.80
N ILE A 573 -72.17 -26.01 -28.69
CA ILE A 573 -73.42 -25.64 -28.00
C ILE A 573 -73.34 -24.21 -27.49
N ASN A 574 -72.26 -23.83 -26.79
CA ASN A 574 -72.10 -22.46 -26.29
C ASN A 574 -72.01 -21.45 -27.42
N ASP A 575 -71.32 -21.70 -28.53
CA ASP A 575 -71.24 -20.78 -29.67
C ASP A 575 -72.59 -20.65 -30.39
N ILE A 576 -73.39 -21.72 -30.45
CA ILE A 576 -74.76 -21.67 -30.96
C ILE A 576 -75.65 -20.88 -30.00
N ILE A 577 -75.55 -21.11 -28.68
CA ILE A 577 -76.28 -20.37 -27.65
C ILE A 577 -75.86 -18.89 -27.66
N GLN A 578 -74.58 -18.59 -27.81
CA GLN A 578 -74.03 -17.24 -27.84
C GLN A 578 -74.48 -16.52 -29.11
N LYS A 579 -74.38 -17.15 -30.28
CA LYS A 579 -74.93 -16.59 -31.54
C LYS A 579 -76.43 -16.36 -31.44
N HIS A 580 -77.15 -17.25 -30.79
CA HIS A 580 -78.58 -17.10 -30.58
C HIS A 580 -78.87 -15.97 -29.58
N GLN A 581 -78.12 -15.87 -28.49
CA GLN A 581 -78.21 -14.78 -27.50
C GLN A 581 -77.85 -13.44 -28.12
N ASP A 582 -76.82 -13.36 -28.96
CA ASP A 582 -76.42 -12.13 -29.66
C ASP A 582 -77.46 -11.73 -30.71
N ALA A 583 -78.03 -12.68 -31.44
CA ALA A 583 -79.14 -12.41 -32.37
C ALA A 583 -80.40 -11.96 -31.62
N THR A 584 -80.73 -12.61 -30.50
CA THR A 584 -81.88 -12.24 -29.66
C THR A 584 -81.66 -10.89 -29.00
N ASN A 585 -80.47 -10.59 -28.48
CA ASN A 585 -80.11 -9.30 -27.90
C ASN A 585 -80.15 -8.19 -28.94
N LYS A 586 -79.67 -8.45 -30.17
CA LYS A 586 -79.78 -7.52 -31.28
C LYS A 586 -81.24 -7.24 -31.63
N GLN A 587 -82.08 -8.27 -31.73
CA GLN A 587 -83.52 -8.11 -31.94
C GLN A 587 -84.21 -7.39 -30.78
N LEU A 588 -83.86 -7.68 -29.53
CA LEU A 588 -84.42 -7.02 -28.34
C LEU A 588 -84.03 -5.54 -28.31
N THR A 589 -82.79 -5.20 -28.69
CA THR A 589 -82.29 -3.82 -28.73
C THR A 589 -82.96 -3.05 -29.86
N GLU A 590 -83.14 -3.66 -31.03
CA GLU A 590 -83.87 -3.08 -32.16
C GLU A 590 -85.37 -2.88 -31.82
N HIS A 591 -85.98 -3.83 -31.09
CA HIS A 591 -87.36 -3.74 -30.65
C HIS A 591 -87.57 -2.72 -29.51
N LEU A 592 -86.63 -2.64 -28.56
CA LEU A 592 -86.60 -1.60 -27.51
C LEU A 592 -86.37 -0.21 -28.10
N GLN A 593 -85.49 -0.07 -29.10
CA GLN A 593 -85.31 1.20 -29.84
C GLN A 593 -86.54 1.57 -30.67
N ALA A 594 -87.27 0.59 -31.22
CA ALA A 594 -88.53 0.83 -31.91
C ALA A 594 -89.64 1.28 -30.94
N MET A 595 -89.75 0.67 -29.76
CA MET A 595 -90.68 1.10 -28.70
C MET A 595 -90.32 2.46 -28.10
N LEU A 596 -89.02 2.77 -27.97
CA LEU A 596 -88.57 4.10 -27.52
C LEU A 596 -88.93 5.21 -28.52
N ARG A 597 -89.03 4.90 -29.82
CA ARG A 597 -89.46 5.85 -30.86
C ARG A 597 -90.97 6.06 -30.94
N SER A 598 -91.78 5.20 -30.31
CA SER A 598 -93.24 5.31 -30.27
C SER A 598 -93.81 5.92 -28.99
N LEU A 599 -92.97 6.32 -28.03
CA LEU A 599 -93.40 6.95 -26.79
C LEU A 599 -93.46 8.49 -26.92
N PRO A 600 -94.52 9.17 -26.43
CA PRO A 600 -94.60 10.64 -26.41
C PRO A 600 -93.50 11.30 -25.57
N PRO A 601 -93.12 12.57 -25.82
CA PRO A 601 -91.93 13.24 -25.25
C PRO A 601 -91.92 13.49 -23.73
N GLN A 602 -92.85 12.90 -22.98
CA GLN A 602 -93.18 13.28 -21.59
C GLN A 602 -92.66 12.27 -20.56
N PHE A 603 -91.95 11.23 -20.98
CA PHE A 603 -91.31 10.24 -20.09
C PHE A 603 -89.77 10.17 -20.22
N GLN A 604 -89.12 11.10 -20.92
CA GLN A 604 -87.67 11.27 -20.87
C GLN A 604 -87.28 12.13 -19.67
N GLY A 605 -87.38 11.56 -18.47
CA GLY A 605 -87.01 12.25 -17.24
C GLY A 605 -86.59 11.26 -16.17
N GLY A 606 -85.28 11.15 -15.93
CA GLY A 606 -84.73 10.50 -14.74
C GLY A 606 -83.38 9.80 -14.96
N GLN A 607 -82.28 10.50 -14.69
CA GLN A 607 -81.23 9.91 -13.84
C GLN A 607 -81.64 10.20 -12.38
N PRO A 608 -81.38 9.36 -11.36
CA PRO A 608 -80.07 8.79 -10.98
C PRO A 608 -80.19 7.33 -10.45
N ALA A 609 -79.21 6.57 -9.94
CA ALA A 609 -78.12 6.90 -9.02
C ALA A 609 -77.09 5.75 -8.93
N GLN A 610 -75.86 6.11 -8.53
CA GLN A 610 -74.87 5.20 -7.97
C GLN A 610 -75.28 4.73 -6.57
N ILE A 611 -75.07 3.45 -6.25
CA ILE A 611 -74.88 2.94 -4.88
C ILE A 611 -73.79 1.85 -4.90
N PRO A 612 -72.71 1.96 -4.11
CA PRO A 612 -71.66 0.94 -3.92
C PRO A 612 -71.93 0.07 -2.65
N PRO A 613 -71.08 -0.93 -2.30
CA PRO A 613 -71.45 -2.33 -2.03
C PRO A 613 -71.78 -2.64 -0.55
N PRO A 614 -72.00 -3.93 -0.21
CA PRO A 614 -71.48 -4.45 1.06
C PRO A 614 -70.62 -5.73 0.90
N GLY A 615 -69.46 -5.73 1.59
CA GLY A 615 -68.80 -6.95 2.09
C GLY A 615 -69.65 -7.59 3.22
N ASN A 616 -69.34 -8.71 3.85
CA ASN A 616 -68.11 -9.45 4.11
C ASN A 616 -68.60 -10.85 4.56
N GLN A 617 -68.01 -11.97 4.10
CA GLN A 617 -67.05 -12.81 4.83
C GLN A 617 -67.56 -14.22 5.23
N VAL A 618 -66.76 -15.23 4.80
CA VAL A 618 -66.25 -16.38 5.60
C VAL A 618 -67.26 -17.54 5.81
N GLN A 619 -66.99 -18.83 5.57
CA GLN A 619 -65.80 -19.67 5.78
C GLN A 619 -65.93 -21.05 5.08
N GLN A 620 -64.77 -21.62 4.65
CA GLN A 620 -64.36 -23.06 4.57
C GLN A 620 -65.26 -24.06 3.81
N GLY A 621 -64.80 -24.99 2.98
CA GLY A 621 -63.52 -25.65 2.65
C GLY A 621 -63.92 -26.96 1.92
N GLY A 622 -63.17 -27.70 1.11
CA GLY A 622 -61.80 -27.72 0.60
C GLY A 622 -61.67 -28.90 -0.39
N GLY A 623 -60.55 -29.00 -1.12
CA GLY A 623 -60.15 -30.19 -1.90
C GLY A 623 -59.74 -29.89 -3.36
N LEU A 624 -58.60 -29.25 -3.63
CA LEU A 624 -57.25 -29.83 -3.87
C LEU A 624 -57.12 -30.78 -5.08
N LEU A 625 -56.64 -30.21 -6.21
CA LEU A 625 -55.65 -30.86 -7.07
C LEU A 625 -54.58 -29.81 -7.44
N LEU A 626 -53.39 -29.99 -6.86
CA LEU A 626 -52.25 -29.07 -6.90
C LEU A 626 -51.60 -28.97 -8.28
N GLN A 627 -51.42 -27.73 -8.74
CA GLN A 627 -50.38 -27.32 -9.68
C GLN A 627 -49.01 -27.21 -8.97
N LYS A 628 -47.92 -27.45 -9.70
CA LYS A 628 -46.52 -27.42 -9.24
C LYS A 628 -46.13 -26.02 -8.71
N PRO A 629 -45.51 -25.89 -7.51
CA PRO A 629 -44.96 -24.63 -7.06
C PRO A 629 -43.51 -24.46 -7.53
N ASP A 630 -43.30 -23.38 -8.28
CA ASP A 630 -42.00 -22.79 -8.56
C ASP A 630 -41.44 -22.12 -7.29
N GLN A 631 -40.12 -21.93 -7.22
CA GLN A 631 -39.33 -21.17 -6.22
C GLN A 631 -38.61 -21.95 -5.09
N GLY A 632 -37.45 -22.54 -5.44
CA GLY A 632 -36.46 -23.11 -4.51
C GLY A 632 -35.57 -22.11 -3.75
N LYS A 633 -36.17 -21.09 -3.12
CA LYS A 633 -35.52 -20.19 -2.14
C LYS A 633 -36.45 -19.94 -0.94
N TYR A 634 -35.90 -20.05 0.26
CA TYR A 634 -36.61 -19.94 1.54
C TYR A 634 -36.10 -18.71 2.29
N PHE A 635 -36.99 -17.88 2.82
CA PHE A 635 -36.62 -16.65 3.53
C PHE A 635 -36.91 -16.82 5.02
N TYR A 636 -35.85 -16.79 5.83
CA TYR A 636 -35.89 -16.76 7.29
C TYR A 636 -34.60 -16.08 7.77
N THR A 637 -34.56 -15.58 9.02
CA THR A 637 -33.37 -14.90 9.57
C THR A 637 -32.84 -13.74 8.69
N GLU A 638 -33.74 -12.96 8.09
CA GLU A 638 -33.42 -11.82 7.20
C GLU A 638 -32.54 -12.15 5.98
N ARG A 639 -32.47 -13.43 5.58
CA ARG A 639 -31.64 -13.88 4.46
C ARG A 639 -32.36 -14.95 3.63
N PHE A 640 -32.07 -14.98 2.33
CA PHE A 640 -32.52 -16.06 1.46
C PHE A 640 -31.60 -17.28 1.54
N TRP A 641 -32.17 -18.43 1.88
CA TRP A 641 -31.53 -19.74 1.96
C TRP A 641 -32.04 -20.66 0.84
N SER A 642 -31.26 -21.67 0.47
CA SER A 642 -31.65 -22.65 -0.56
C SER A 642 -32.42 -23.85 0.00
N VAL A 643 -32.62 -23.92 1.31
CA VAL A 643 -33.29 -25.01 2.05
C VAL A 643 -34.19 -24.43 3.16
N PRO A 644 -35.27 -25.12 3.58
CA PRO A 644 -36.06 -24.75 4.75
C PRO A 644 -35.24 -24.63 6.04
N GLU A 645 -35.78 -23.95 7.05
CA GLU A 645 -35.09 -23.66 8.32
C GLU A 645 -34.72 -24.92 9.12
N ASP A 646 -35.58 -25.93 9.06
CA ASP A 646 -35.47 -27.22 9.75
C ASP A 646 -34.82 -28.31 8.89
N PHE A 647 -34.18 -27.96 7.77
CA PHE A 647 -33.66 -28.94 6.81
C PHE A 647 -32.41 -29.67 7.33
N GLU A 648 -32.46 -30.99 7.32
CA GLU A 648 -31.31 -31.87 7.49
C GLU A 648 -31.07 -32.73 6.23
N PHE A 649 -29.80 -33.00 5.92
CA PHE A 649 -29.49 -33.97 4.86
C PHE A 649 -30.00 -35.36 5.25
N PRO A 650 -30.47 -36.18 4.29
CA PRO A 650 -30.89 -37.54 4.57
C PRO A 650 -29.83 -38.30 5.39
N PRO A 651 -30.17 -38.96 6.50
CA PRO A 651 -29.20 -39.64 7.34
C PRO A 651 -28.68 -40.89 6.63
N LYS A 652 -27.36 -40.95 6.44
CA LYS A 652 -26.64 -42.11 5.86
C LYS A 652 -27.25 -42.62 4.53
N PRO A 653 -27.40 -41.77 3.49
CA PRO A 653 -27.99 -42.19 2.24
C PRO A 653 -27.06 -43.20 1.57
N ASN A 654 -27.61 -44.29 1.03
CA ASN A 654 -26.86 -45.18 0.15
C ASN A 654 -26.52 -44.43 -1.16
N LEU A 655 -25.55 -44.92 -1.94
CA LEU A 655 -25.10 -44.20 -3.13
C LEU A 655 -26.20 -43.94 -4.18
N PRO A 656 -27.10 -44.89 -4.50
CA PRO A 656 -28.21 -44.62 -5.41
C PRO A 656 -29.18 -43.54 -4.90
N GLN A 657 -29.52 -43.55 -3.61
CA GLN A 657 -30.35 -42.52 -2.98
C GLN A 657 -29.65 -41.17 -2.95
N ALA A 658 -28.33 -41.15 -2.73
CA ALA A 658 -27.51 -39.94 -2.81
C ALA A 658 -27.48 -39.38 -4.24
N LEU A 659 -27.29 -40.23 -5.25
CA LEU A 659 -27.31 -39.82 -6.66
C LEU A 659 -28.68 -39.24 -7.05
N ARG A 660 -29.77 -39.86 -6.57
CA ARG A 660 -31.13 -39.34 -6.75
C ARG A 660 -31.30 -37.95 -6.13
N CYS A 661 -30.83 -37.74 -4.90
CA CYS A 661 -30.86 -36.41 -4.25
C CYS A 661 -29.97 -35.38 -4.98
N TRP A 662 -28.83 -35.83 -5.50
CA TRP A 662 -27.89 -35.00 -6.25
C TRP A 662 -28.48 -34.46 -7.56
N LEU A 663 -29.24 -35.30 -8.28
CA LEU A 663 -29.80 -35.00 -9.60
C LEU A 663 -31.25 -34.50 -9.57
N LYS A 664 -32.12 -35.06 -8.72
CA LYS A 664 -33.57 -34.76 -8.63
C LYS A 664 -33.97 -33.95 -7.40
N GLY A 665 -33.08 -33.75 -6.43
CA GLY A 665 -33.45 -33.11 -5.17
C GLY A 665 -34.29 -34.02 -4.27
N ILE A 666 -34.95 -33.43 -3.27
CA ILE A 666 -35.79 -34.17 -2.33
C ILE A 666 -37.00 -33.33 -1.92
N ARG A 667 -38.13 -34.00 -1.65
CA ARG A 667 -39.28 -33.37 -1.01
C ARG A 667 -39.13 -33.49 0.52
N TYR A 668 -39.12 -32.36 1.21
CA TYR A 668 -38.93 -32.25 2.66
C TYR A 668 -40.19 -31.63 3.27
N GLY A 669 -41.04 -32.46 3.88
CA GLY A 669 -42.39 -32.06 4.27
C GLY A 669 -43.22 -31.60 3.05
N ASN A 670 -43.82 -30.41 3.14
CA ASN A 670 -44.54 -29.77 2.03
C ASN A 670 -43.63 -29.05 1.02
N ASN A 671 -42.33 -28.93 1.32
CA ASN A 671 -41.37 -28.14 0.56
C ASN A 671 -40.52 -28.99 -0.39
N TYR A 672 -40.13 -28.42 -1.53
CA TYR A 672 -39.23 -29.09 -2.48
C TYR A 672 -37.82 -28.48 -2.41
N VAL A 673 -36.83 -29.29 -2.04
CA VAL A 673 -35.42 -28.92 -2.06
C VAL A 673 -34.85 -29.29 -3.42
N LYS A 674 -34.36 -28.28 -4.13
CA LYS A 674 -33.75 -28.43 -5.45
C LYS A 674 -32.58 -29.43 -5.45
N PRO A 675 -32.20 -29.98 -6.61
CA PRO A 675 -31.08 -30.92 -6.74
C PRO A 675 -29.83 -30.47 -5.98
N PHE A 676 -29.22 -31.37 -5.20
CA PHE A 676 -28.11 -30.99 -4.32
C PHE A 676 -26.89 -30.46 -5.09
N ARG A 677 -26.74 -30.83 -6.37
CA ARG A 677 -25.75 -30.23 -7.28
C ARG A 677 -25.88 -28.72 -7.46
N GLN A 678 -27.08 -28.18 -7.25
CA GLN A 678 -27.40 -26.74 -7.34
C GLN A 678 -27.32 -26.02 -5.99
N LEU A 679 -27.05 -26.73 -4.88
CA LEU A 679 -26.87 -26.15 -3.56
C LEU A 679 -25.44 -25.65 -3.38
N ARG A 680 -25.28 -24.33 -3.16
CA ARG A 680 -23.98 -23.74 -2.83
C ARG A 680 -23.80 -23.77 -1.30
N PRO A 681 -22.61 -24.12 -0.79
CA PRO A 681 -22.38 -24.14 0.67
C PRO A 681 -22.66 -22.81 1.35
N LYS A 682 -22.48 -21.66 0.67
CA LYS A 682 -22.77 -20.33 1.24
C LYS A 682 -24.27 -20.04 1.41
N ASP A 683 -25.13 -20.84 0.79
CA ASP A 683 -26.59 -20.70 0.78
C ASP A 683 -27.29 -21.73 1.69
N LEU A 684 -26.54 -22.33 2.63
CA LEU A 684 -27.06 -23.23 3.68
C LEU A 684 -26.90 -22.57 5.07
N PRO A 685 -27.90 -22.71 5.95
CA PRO A 685 -28.02 -21.89 7.17
C PRO A 685 -26.96 -22.18 8.23
N THR A 686 -26.59 -23.45 8.45
CA THR A 686 -25.69 -23.87 9.54
C THR A 686 -24.33 -24.34 9.04
N THR A 687 -23.26 -24.07 9.79
CA THR A 687 -21.90 -24.52 9.47
C THR A 687 -21.78 -26.04 9.35
N ALA A 688 -22.59 -26.80 10.11
CA ALA A 688 -22.71 -28.25 9.99
C ALA A 688 -23.19 -28.68 8.60
N LEU A 689 -24.28 -28.09 8.08
CA LEU A 689 -24.80 -28.36 6.74
C LEU A 689 -23.79 -27.95 5.64
N GLN A 690 -23.09 -26.82 5.83
CA GLN A 690 -22.06 -26.38 4.90
C GLN A 690 -20.88 -27.36 4.83
N SER A 691 -20.45 -27.87 5.98
CA SER A 691 -19.37 -28.86 6.08
C SER A 691 -19.78 -30.18 5.43
N GLN A 692 -20.99 -30.68 5.75
CA GLN A 692 -21.52 -31.92 5.19
C GLN A 692 -21.63 -31.85 3.66
N MET A 693 -22.16 -30.75 3.11
CA MET A 693 -22.22 -30.52 1.67
C MET A 693 -20.83 -30.51 1.01
N ARG A 694 -19.82 -29.89 1.64
CA ARG A 694 -18.45 -29.84 1.07
C ARG A 694 -17.72 -31.17 1.14
N VAL A 695 -17.76 -31.83 2.30
CA VAL A 695 -16.89 -32.97 2.63
C VAL A 695 -17.48 -34.29 2.16
N GLU A 696 -18.81 -34.43 2.19
CA GLU A 696 -19.49 -35.68 1.80
C GLU A 696 -20.00 -35.60 0.36
N TRP A 697 -20.87 -34.64 0.06
CA TRP A 697 -21.59 -34.57 -1.21
C TRP A 697 -20.71 -34.06 -2.37
N GLN A 698 -20.22 -32.81 -2.29
CA GLN A 698 -19.44 -32.21 -3.39
C GLN A 698 -18.13 -32.96 -3.66
N LYS A 699 -17.45 -33.42 -2.60
CA LYS A 699 -16.20 -34.17 -2.73
C LYS A 699 -16.39 -35.47 -3.51
N PHE A 700 -17.46 -36.21 -3.22
CA PHE A 700 -17.75 -37.49 -3.84
C PHE A 700 -18.23 -37.33 -5.29
N PHE A 701 -19.24 -36.50 -5.56
CA PHE A 701 -19.77 -36.36 -6.92
C PHE A 701 -18.80 -35.68 -7.89
N LYS A 702 -18.02 -34.69 -7.42
CA LYS A 702 -16.91 -34.16 -8.24
C LYS A 702 -15.84 -35.20 -8.51
N TYR A 703 -15.62 -36.16 -7.61
CA TYR A 703 -14.68 -37.26 -7.88
C TYR A 703 -15.20 -38.12 -9.04
N LEU A 704 -16.49 -38.44 -9.08
CA LEU A 704 -17.10 -39.22 -10.17
C LEU A 704 -17.04 -38.48 -11.51
N GLU A 705 -17.48 -37.22 -11.56
CA GLU A 705 -17.44 -36.37 -12.78
C GLU A 705 -16.01 -36.25 -13.34
N ASN A 706 -15.01 -36.03 -12.47
CA ASN A 706 -13.61 -35.92 -12.88
C ASN A 706 -13.00 -37.24 -13.37
N ASN A 707 -13.65 -38.39 -13.12
CA ASN A 707 -13.19 -39.70 -13.57
C ASN A 707 -14.02 -40.22 -14.76
N GLY A 708 -14.80 -39.35 -15.40
CA GLY A 708 -15.50 -39.64 -16.66
C GLY A 708 -16.91 -40.20 -16.50
N LEU A 709 -17.55 -40.05 -15.33
CA LEU A 709 -18.99 -40.31 -15.22
C LEU A 709 -19.74 -39.18 -15.92
N GLU A 710 -20.46 -39.50 -17.00
CA GLU A 710 -21.30 -38.53 -17.70
C GLU A 710 -22.58 -38.26 -16.90
N MET A 711 -22.61 -37.12 -16.21
CA MET A 711 -23.80 -36.70 -15.48
C MET A 711 -24.82 -36.06 -16.45
N PRO A 712 -26.12 -36.36 -16.34
CA PRO A 712 -27.14 -35.75 -17.19
C PRO A 712 -27.13 -34.21 -17.13
N SER A 713 -27.12 -33.59 -18.31
CA SER A 713 -27.05 -32.15 -18.57
C SER A 713 -28.12 -31.32 -17.84
N ASN A 714 -27.87 -30.02 -17.71
CA ASN A 714 -28.75 -29.05 -17.04
C ASN A 714 -29.87 -28.51 -17.96
N THR A 715 -30.30 -29.28 -18.97
CA THR A 715 -31.46 -28.94 -19.81
C THR A 715 -32.76 -29.27 -19.07
N SER A 716 -33.84 -28.54 -19.37
CA SER A 716 -35.15 -28.60 -18.73
C SER A 716 -35.92 -29.92 -18.88
N GLU A 717 -35.24 -31.02 -19.20
CA GLU A 717 -35.81 -32.36 -19.27
C GLU A 717 -35.73 -33.01 -17.89
N GLU A 718 -36.87 -33.46 -17.37
CA GLU A 718 -36.93 -34.24 -16.13
C GLU A 718 -36.10 -35.52 -16.30
N VAL A 719 -35.04 -35.69 -15.51
CA VAL A 719 -34.20 -36.91 -15.53
C VAL A 719 -35.09 -38.14 -15.37
N THR A 720 -35.14 -39.03 -16.36
CA THR A 720 -36.00 -40.23 -16.31
C THR A 720 -35.44 -41.27 -15.33
N GLU A 721 -36.29 -42.16 -14.80
CA GLU A 721 -35.82 -43.25 -13.92
C GLU A 721 -34.83 -44.18 -14.63
N ALA A 722 -35.03 -44.46 -15.92
CA ALA A 722 -34.11 -45.25 -16.73
C ALA A 722 -32.71 -44.60 -16.87
N GLN A 723 -32.63 -43.26 -16.91
CA GLN A 723 -31.35 -42.54 -16.89
C GLN A 723 -30.67 -42.61 -15.52
N LEU A 724 -31.43 -42.56 -14.42
CA LEU A 724 -30.89 -42.72 -13.07
C LEU A 724 -30.32 -44.12 -12.85
N GLU A 725 -31.00 -45.16 -13.30
CA GLU A 725 -30.52 -46.55 -13.22
C GLU A 725 -29.23 -46.72 -14.01
N ARG A 726 -29.20 -46.26 -15.28
CA ARG A 726 -27.99 -46.29 -16.11
C ARG A 726 -26.81 -45.55 -15.47
N THR A 727 -27.04 -44.34 -14.95
CA THR A 727 -25.99 -43.56 -14.27
C THR A 727 -25.54 -44.23 -12.97
N THR A 728 -26.45 -44.95 -12.30
CA THR A 728 -26.13 -45.71 -11.09
C THR A 728 -25.22 -46.89 -11.41
N ASP A 729 -25.49 -47.62 -12.49
CA ASP A 729 -24.66 -48.74 -12.95
C ASP A 729 -23.27 -48.25 -13.39
N GLU A 730 -23.21 -47.19 -14.21
CA GLU A 730 -21.95 -46.57 -14.61
C GLU A 730 -21.13 -46.05 -13.40
N MET A 731 -21.82 -45.50 -12.39
CA MET A 731 -21.18 -45.09 -11.14
C MET A 731 -20.58 -46.29 -10.40
N TRP A 732 -21.30 -47.41 -10.30
CA TRP A 732 -20.80 -48.62 -9.65
C TRP A 732 -19.63 -49.23 -10.41
N ASP A 733 -19.71 -49.31 -11.74
CA ASP A 733 -18.62 -49.81 -12.59
C ASP A 733 -17.37 -48.95 -12.45
N LEU A 734 -17.53 -47.62 -12.41
CA LEU A 734 -16.42 -46.70 -12.20
C LEU A 734 -15.79 -46.89 -10.81
N LEU A 735 -16.60 -47.06 -9.76
CA LEU A 735 -16.11 -47.26 -8.41
C LEU A 735 -15.44 -48.63 -8.22
N GLU A 736 -15.99 -49.69 -8.79
CA GLU A 736 -15.38 -51.02 -8.77
C GLU A 736 -14.07 -51.05 -9.56
N LYS A 737 -13.98 -50.28 -10.66
CA LYS A 737 -12.77 -50.15 -11.45
C LYS A 737 -11.68 -49.30 -10.79
N LYS A 738 -12.05 -48.18 -10.17
CA LYS A 738 -11.09 -47.14 -9.69
C LYS A 738 -10.79 -47.21 -8.19
N VAL A 739 -11.68 -47.80 -7.41
CA VAL A 739 -11.64 -47.87 -5.94
C VAL A 739 -12.02 -49.29 -5.50
N SER A 740 -11.49 -50.29 -6.19
CA SER A 740 -11.78 -51.72 -6.00
C SER A 740 -11.58 -52.19 -4.56
N TYR A 741 -10.61 -51.61 -3.82
CA TYR A 741 -10.38 -51.95 -2.42
C TYR A 741 -11.59 -51.65 -1.52
N ALA A 742 -12.45 -50.70 -1.92
CA ALA A 742 -13.67 -50.39 -1.19
C ALA A 742 -14.68 -51.56 -1.19
N PHE A 743 -14.50 -52.53 -2.10
CA PHE A 743 -15.38 -53.67 -2.38
C PHE A 743 -14.88 -55.02 -1.82
N THR A 744 -13.78 -55.01 -1.06
CA THR A 744 -13.16 -56.22 -0.49
C THR A 744 -13.96 -56.92 0.62
N ARG A 745 -14.94 -56.24 1.23
CA ARG A 745 -15.82 -56.81 2.28
C ARG A 745 -17.17 -57.20 1.67
N LYS A 746 -17.75 -58.33 2.14
CA LYS A 746 -19.15 -58.70 1.84
C LYS A 746 -20.05 -57.52 2.25
N ASN A 747 -20.91 -57.05 1.34
CA ASN A 747 -21.82 -55.89 1.48
C ASN A 747 -21.24 -54.49 1.18
N ALA A 748 -20.20 -54.35 0.36
CA ALA A 748 -19.66 -53.03 0.02
C ALA A 748 -20.65 -52.04 -0.62
N LYS A 749 -21.65 -52.53 -1.37
CA LYS A 749 -22.71 -51.71 -1.98
C LYS A 749 -23.71 -51.13 -0.97
N SER A 750 -23.71 -51.59 0.29
CA SER A 750 -24.56 -51.04 1.36
C SER A 750 -23.93 -49.88 2.13
N HIS A 751 -22.68 -49.49 1.81
CA HIS A 751 -22.04 -48.34 2.44
C HIS A 751 -22.73 -47.02 2.05
N CYS A 752 -22.90 -46.15 3.04
CA CYS A 752 -23.47 -44.82 2.84
C CYS A 752 -22.47 -43.84 2.18
N LEU A 753 -23.00 -42.74 1.66
CA LEU A 753 -22.24 -41.68 0.97
C LEU A 753 -21.02 -41.20 1.75
N SER A 754 -21.15 -40.94 3.05
CA SER A 754 -20.04 -40.45 3.89
C SER A 754 -18.87 -41.44 3.94
N THR A 755 -19.17 -42.75 3.93
CA THR A 755 -18.15 -43.80 3.87
C THR A 755 -17.42 -43.77 2.52
N PHE A 756 -18.15 -43.65 1.42
CA PHE A 756 -17.54 -43.57 0.09
C PHE A 756 -16.79 -42.24 -0.13
N ALA A 757 -17.28 -41.10 0.34
CA ALA A 757 -16.58 -39.81 0.29
C ALA A 757 -15.23 -39.83 1.03
N ARG A 758 -15.10 -40.68 2.06
CA ARG A 758 -13.81 -40.99 2.70
C ARG A 758 -12.96 -41.94 1.86
N LYS A 759 -13.54 -43.05 1.38
CA LYS A 759 -12.83 -44.07 0.58
C LYS A 759 -12.31 -43.56 -0.78
N VAL A 760 -12.99 -42.62 -1.42
CA VAL A 760 -12.51 -42.00 -2.68
C VAL A 760 -11.43 -40.93 -2.47
N SER A 761 -11.07 -40.62 -1.22
CA SER A 761 -10.09 -39.57 -0.94
C SER A 761 -8.67 -40.03 -1.27
N PRO A 762 -7.82 -39.17 -1.85
CA PRO A 762 -6.45 -39.54 -2.23
C PRO A 762 -5.64 -40.15 -1.08
N SER A 763 -5.75 -39.57 0.12
CA SER A 763 -5.07 -40.08 1.33
C SER A 763 -5.52 -41.48 1.72
N GLU A 764 -6.82 -41.80 1.57
CA GLU A 764 -7.37 -43.10 1.92
C GLU A 764 -7.03 -44.16 0.86
N ILE A 765 -7.04 -43.81 -0.42
CA ILE A 765 -6.60 -44.70 -1.53
C ILE A 765 -5.09 -44.99 -1.42
N VAL A 766 -4.26 -44.00 -1.08
CA VAL A 766 -2.81 -44.21 -0.87
C VAL A 766 -2.58 -45.17 0.30
N LYS A 767 -3.35 -45.03 1.39
CA LYS A 767 -3.19 -45.84 2.59
C LYS A 767 -3.72 -47.27 2.43
N ASN A 768 -4.91 -47.43 1.85
CA ASN A 768 -5.68 -48.69 1.88
C ASN A 768 -6.02 -49.26 0.50
N GLY A 769 -5.72 -48.56 -0.61
CA GLY A 769 -6.07 -48.95 -1.97
C GLY A 769 -5.23 -50.08 -2.57
N ASN A 770 -5.83 -50.84 -3.49
CA ASN A 770 -5.15 -51.88 -4.26
C ASN A 770 -4.19 -51.27 -5.30
N PRO A 771 -3.24 -52.03 -5.87
CA PRO A 771 -2.29 -51.50 -6.85
C PRO A 771 -2.97 -50.87 -8.09
N SER A 772 -4.09 -51.44 -8.55
CA SER A 772 -4.90 -50.88 -9.64
C SER A 772 -5.47 -49.50 -9.27
N ASP A 773 -6.04 -49.36 -8.07
CA ASP A 773 -6.63 -48.10 -7.57
C ASP A 773 -5.58 -46.98 -7.46
N LYS A 774 -4.36 -47.32 -7.02
CA LYS A 774 -3.22 -46.39 -6.92
C LYS A 774 -2.74 -45.92 -8.29
N THR A 775 -2.72 -46.81 -9.29
CA THR A 775 -2.33 -46.48 -10.68
C THR A 775 -3.25 -45.43 -11.30
N TYR A 776 -4.56 -45.50 -10.98
CA TYR A 776 -5.51 -44.50 -11.45
C TYR A 776 -5.29 -43.11 -10.82
N LEU A 777 -4.87 -43.04 -9.56
CA LEU A 777 -4.53 -41.79 -8.89
C LEU A 777 -3.36 -41.06 -9.60
N GLU A 778 -2.37 -41.82 -10.10
CA GLU A 778 -1.18 -41.30 -10.78
C GLU A 778 -1.47 -40.81 -12.20
N SER A 779 -2.39 -41.47 -12.94
CA SER A 779 -2.79 -41.07 -14.30
C SER A 779 -3.40 -39.66 -14.38
N ARG A 780 -4.03 -39.19 -13.28
CA ARG A 780 -4.67 -37.87 -13.17
C ARG A 780 -3.66 -36.71 -13.12
N GLN A 781 -2.42 -36.96 -12.70
CA GLN A 781 -1.38 -35.91 -12.70
C GLN A 781 -0.83 -35.59 -14.11
N LYS A 782 -1.08 -36.45 -15.11
CA LYS A 782 -0.52 -36.31 -16.47
C LYS A 782 -1.42 -35.60 -17.49
N ALA A 783 -2.69 -35.35 -17.18
CA ALA A 783 -3.65 -34.74 -18.11
C ALA A 783 -3.95 -33.26 -17.76
N LYS A 784 -3.18 -32.33 -18.35
CA LYS A 784 -3.58 -30.92 -18.56
C LYS A 784 -3.46 -30.59 -20.06
N PRO A 785 -4.45 -29.93 -20.68
CA PRO A 785 -4.40 -29.57 -22.10
C PRO A 785 -3.50 -28.36 -22.36
N ALA A 786 -2.85 -28.35 -23.52
CA ALA A 786 -1.90 -27.32 -23.96
C ALA A 786 -2.61 -26.14 -24.65
N ALA A 787 -2.44 -24.92 -24.14
CA ALA A 787 -2.57 -23.69 -24.96
C ALA A 787 -1.87 -22.47 -24.33
N ARG A 788 -1.14 -21.77 -25.22
CA ARG A 788 -0.60 -20.40 -25.21
C ARG A 788 0.63 -20.10 -24.35
N GLN A 789 1.75 -19.99 -25.07
CA GLN A 789 3.03 -19.47 -24.61
C GLN A 789 2.89 -18.05 -24.06
N TYR A 790 2.78 -17.96 -22.74
CA TYR A 790 3.29 -16.84 -21.97
C TYR A 790 4.60 -17.30 -21.32
N LYS A 791 5.69 -16.55 -21.52
CA LYS A 791 6.94 -16.69 -20.77
C LYS A 791 6.65 -16.42 -19.29
N ASN A 792 6.38 -17.48 -18.53
CA ASN A 792 6.21 -17.41 -17.10
C ASN A 792 7.24 -18.29 -16.37
N ARG A 793 8.07 -17.58 -15.61
CA ARG A 793 8.85 -17.96 -14.42
C ARG A 793 8.72 -19.42 -13.98
N VAL A 794 9.85 -20.11 -14.06
CA VAL A 794 10.11 -21.41 -13.43
C VAL A 794 10.04 -21.26 -11.91
N ARG A 795 9.03 -21.87 -11.28
CA ARG A 795 9.07 -22.26 -9.86
C ARG A 795 10.05 -23.43 -9.73
N PRO A 796 11.10 -23.39 -8.88
CA PRO A 796 11.92 -24.55 -8.64
C PRO A 796 11.10 -25.67 -7.98
N LEU A 797 10.98 -26.80 -8.66
CA LEU A 797 10.52 -28.07 -8.10
C LEU A 797 11.55 -28.53 -7.04
N ALA A 798 11.06 -28.94 -5.88
CA ALA A 798 11.87 -29.50 -4.81
C ALA A 798 12.63 -30.74 -5.31
N LYS A 799 13.94 -30.79 -5.09
CA LYS A 799 14.78 -31.96 -5.37
C LYS A 799 14.48 -33.03 -4.32
N ASN A 800 13.72 -34.05 -4.73
CA ASN A 800 13.62 -35.43 -4.20
C ASN A 800 12.27 -35.84 -3.58
N PRO A 801 11.38 -36.48 -4.36
CA PRO A 801 10.40 -37.41 -3.82
C PRO A 801 11.12 -38.60 -3.17
N LYS A 802 10.92 -38.82 -1.86
CA LYS A 802 11.36 -40.04 -1.18
C LYS A 802 10.42 -41.16 -1.56
N TYR A 803 10.83 -42.06 -2.46
CA TYR A 803 10.71 -43.53 -2.32
C TYR A 803 11.30 -44.18 -3.57
N LEU A 804 12.53 -44.71 -3.43
CA LEU A 804 13.05 -45.98 -3.97
C LEU A 804 14.58 -45.96 -3.91
N ARG A 805 15.13 -46.45 -2.79
CA ARG A 805 16.46 -47.08 -2.76
C ARG A 805 16.31 -48.46 -2.14
N ARG A 806 16.08 -49.46 -2.99
CA ARG A 806 16.37 -50.86 -2.67
C ARG A 806 17.09 -51.44 -3.88
N GLY A 807 18.41 -51.47 -3.79
CA GLY A 807 19.28 -51.97 -4.85
C GLY A 807 20.55 -51.14 -4.95
N LYS A 808 21.69 -51.81 -4.79
CA LYS A 808 23.08 -51.31 -4.91
C LYS A 808 23.74 -50.81 -3.63
N GLN A 809 23.56 -51.57 -2.54
CA GLN A 809 24.72 -52.08 -1.79
C GLN A 809 25.25 -53.30 -2.57
N LYS A 810 26.35 -53.13 -3.31
CA LYS A 810 27.22 -54.16 -3.95
C LYS A 810 27.95 -53.47 -5.11
N THR A 811 29.02 -52.71 -4.86
CA THR A 811 30.07 -52.39 -5.88
C THR A 811 31.24 -51.53 -5.40
N THR A 812 31.39 -51.19 -4.11
CA THR A 812 32.60 -50.48 -3.65
C THR A 812 33.21 -51.17 -2.43
N ALA A 813 33.72 -52.37 -2.68
CA ALA A 813 34.70 -53.05 -1.81
C ALA A 813 36.10 -53.11 -2.46
N ASN A 814 36.34 -52.48 -3.62
CA ASN A 814 37.49 -52.78 -4.49
C ASN A 814 38.35 -51.57 -4.94
N ALA A 815 38.44 -50.48 -4.19
CA ALA A 815 39.30 -49.36 -4.63
C ALA A 815 39.94 -48.59 -3.47
N THR A 816 40.60 -49.30 -2.55
CA THR A 816 41.56 -48.73 -1.61
C THR A 816 42.92 -49.38 -1.87
N ASN A 817 43.81 -48.71 -2.61
CA ASN A 817 45.24 -48.99 -2.53
C ASN A 817 46.10 -47.78 -2.99
N PRO A 818 46.90 -47.16 -2.10
CA PRO A 818 47.73 -46.00 -2.39
C PRO A 818 49.14 -46.41 -2.84
N ALA A 819 49.24 -47.07 -3.99
CA ALA A 819 50.52 -47.45 -4.60
C ALA A 819 50.44 -47.27 -6.13
N ARG A 820 50.41 -46.02 -6.60
CA ARG A 820 50.61 -45.66 -8.02
C ARG A 820 50.85 -44.17 -8.26
N LEU A 821 51.70 -43.58 -7.42
CA LEU A 821 52.20 -42.21 -7.59
C LEU A 821 53.70 -42.27 -7.92
N GLN A 822 54.03 -42.98 -9.01
CA GLN A 822 55.31 -42.99 -9.70
C GLN A 822 55.10 -43.80 -10.99
N GLN A 823 55.54 -43.26 -12.13
CA GLN A 823 55.38 -43.76 -13.52
C GLN A 823 54.09 -43.34 -14.25
N ALA A 824 54.09 -42.11 -14.77
CA ALA A 824 53.76 -41.82 -16.17
C ALA A 824 53.92 -40.31 -16.44
N THR A 825 55.17 -39.84 -16.40
CA THR A 825 55.64 -38.90 -17.41
C THR A 825 55.73 -39.67 -18.74
N ILE A 826 55.83 -38.95 -19.85
CA ILE A 826 55.98 -39.41 -21.25
C ILE A 826 54.66 -39.36 -22.03
N HIS A 827 54.27 -38.15 -22.45
CA HIS A 827 54.29 -37.84 -23.88
C HIS A 827 54.49 -36.32 -24.04
N ALA A 828 55.74 -35.96 -24.31
CA ALA A 828 56.12 -34.69 -24.88
C ALA A 828 55.74 -34.65 -26.37
N GLY A 829 55.47 -33.45 -26.89
CA GLY A 829 55.92 -33.09 -28.23
C GLY A 829 54.90 -32.44 -29.17
N ALA A 830 55.34 -31.33 -29.77
CA ALA A 830 54.80 -30.57 -30.92
C ALA A 830 53.59 -29.67 -30.60
N GLY A 831 53.72 -28.35 -30.38
CA GLY A 831 54.21 -27.27 -31.27
C GLY A 831 53.07 -26.23 -31.33
N ILE A 832 53.19 -24.89 -31.23
CA ILE A 832 54.13 -23.92 -31.81
C ILE A 832 54.11 -22.62 -30.96
N LEU A 833 55.27 -21.94 -30.97
CA LEU A 833 55.68 -20.61 -30.51
C LEU A 833 54.63 -19.53 -30.20
N LEU A 834 54.84 -18.80 -29.08
CA LEU A 834 55.42 -17.44 -29.01
C LEU A 834 55.48 -16.98 -27.52
N GLU A 835 56.64 -16.53 -27.03
CA GLU A 835 56.71 -15.69 -25.81
C GLU A 835 56.22 -14.26 -26.12
N PRO A 836 55.77 -13.48 -25.12
CA PRO A 836 56.70 -12.45 -24.62
C PRO A 836 56.61 -12.10 -23.12
N ILE A 837 57.78 -11.78 -22.59
CA ILE A 837 58.05 -10.87 -21.47
C ILE A 837 57.59 -9.44 -21.88
N ASP A 838 56.86 -8.71 -21.03
CA ASP A 838 57.34 -7.49 -20.34
C ASP A 838 56.25 -6.81 -19.46
N HIS A 839 56.72 -6.10 -18.43
CA HIS A 839 56.02 -5.56 -17.27
C HIS A 839 55.03 -4.42 -17.55
N SER A 840 53.91 -4.36 -16.81
CA SER A 840 53.02 -3.19 -16.72
C SER A 840 52.61 -2.86 -15.28
N PRO A 841 52.74 -1.60 -14.80
CA PRO A 841 52.47 -1.16 -13.43
C PRO A 841 50.97 -1.01 -13.11
N ARG A 842 50.14 -1.95 -13.59
CA ARG A 842 48.68 -1.98 -13.38
C ARG A 842 48.24 -2.99 -12.33
N VAL A 843 49.08 -3.98 -12.01
CA VAL A 843 48.74 -5.06 -11.07
C VAL A 843 48.99 -4.67 -9.61
N LEU A 844 49.96 -3.79 -9.33
CA LEU A 844 50.24 -3.33 -7.95
C LEU A 844 49.19 -2.35 -7.38
N ASN A 845 48.46 -1.63 -8.23
CA ASN A 845 47.40 -0.71 -7.77
C ASN A 845 46.08 -1.43 -7.44
N SER A 846 45.83 -2.59 -8.05
CA SER A 846 44.65 -3.42 -7.74
C SER A 846 44.76 -4.04 -6.34
N THR A 847 45.95 -4.52 -5.97
CA THR A 847 46.17 -5.16 -4.66
C THR A 847 46.14 -4.12 -3.53
N ARG A 848 46.67 -2.91 -3.76
CA ARG A 848 46.64 -1.80 -2.80
C ARG A 848 45.22 -1.28 -2.55
N TYR A 849 44.39 -1.18 -3.59
CA TYR A 849 42.97 -0.79 -3.45
C TYR A 849 42.14 -1.82 -2.68
N SER A 850 42.42 -3.12 -2.85
CA SER A 850 41.74 -4.18 -2.07
C SER A 850 42.18 -4.21 -0.60
N ILE A 851 43.45 -3.88 -0.32
CA ILE A 851 43.95 -3.79 1.07
C ILE A 851 43.39 -2.55 1.76
N GLU A 852 43.30 -1.41 1.06
CA GLU A 852 42.69 -0.19 1.59
C GLU A 852 41.16 -0.31 1.75
N ALA A 853 40.48 -1.01 0.84
CA ALA A 853 39.05 -1.29 0.96
C ALA A 853 38.73 -2.23 2.14
N ASN A 854 39.55 -3.25 2.36
CA ASN A 854 39.41 -4.13 3.51
C ASN A 854 39.74 -3.40 4.83
N ALA A 855 40.74 -2.52 4.85
CA ALA A 855 41.04 -1.68 6.02
C ALA A 855 39.94 -0.65 6.32
N GLU A 856 39.25 -0.11 5.30
CA GLU A 856 38.08 0.76 5.45
C GLU A 856 36.87 -0.02 6.03
N GLN A 857 36.70 -1.27 5.58
CA GLN A 857 35.65 -2.18 6.05
C GLN A 857 35.90 -2.62 7.50
N ASP A 858 37.16 -2.87 7.87
CA ASP A 858 37.59 -3.17 9.23
C ASP A 858 37.38 -1.96 10.17
N ARG A 859 37.67 -0.74 9.71
CA ARG A 859 37.37 0.49 10.44
C ARG A 859 35.86 0.72 10.61
N MET A 860 35.05 0.39 9.62
CA MET A 860 33.58 0.42 9.74
C MET A 860 33.09 -0.58 10.78
N MET A 861 33.57 -1.83 10.77
CA MET A 861 33.13 -2.88 11.71
C MET A 861 33.51 -2.55 13.17
N GLU A 862 34.63 -1.86 13.37
CA GLU A 862 35.07 -1.36 14.69
C GLU A 862 34.31 -0.10 15.15
N GLU A 863 33.72 0.67 14.23
CA GLU A 863 32.87 1.82 14.52
C GLU A 863 31.46 1.41 15.03
N TYR A 864 31.02 0.18 14.75
CA TYR A 864 29.71 -0.36 15.15
C TYR A 864 29.71 -1.30 16.37
N GLY A 865 30.87 -1.54 17.00
CA GLY A 865 30.93 -2.23 18.30
C GLY A 865 30.53 -3.71 18.29
N VAL A 866 30.84 -4.46 17.24
CA VAL A 866 30.69 -5.93 17.21
C VAL A 866 32.04 -6.55 17.56
N GLY A 867 32.14 -7.20 18.73
CA GLY A 867 33.37 -7.88 19.17
C GLY A 867 33.72 -9.10 18.29
N ARG A 868 35.02 -9.36 18.10
CA ARG A 868 35.54 -10.55 17.38
C ARG A 868 35.22 -11.84 18.16
N GLY A 869 34.49 -12.76 17.52
CA GLY A 869 34.50 -14.19 17.85
C GLY A 869 35.52 -14.96 16.98
N PRO A 870 35.95 -16.16 17.40
CA PRO A 870 37.19 -16.80 16.94
C PRO A 870 37.14 -17.30 15.49
N THR A 871 38.29 -17.22 14.83
CA THR A 871 38.58 -17.70 13.47
C THR A 871 38.29 -19.20 13.31
N GLY A 872 37.40 -19.54 12.38
CA GLY A 872 37.17 -20.90 11.88
C GLY A 872 37.90 -21.18 10.54
N PRO A 873 38.03 -22.46 10.12
CA PRO A 873 39.05 -22.98 9.20
C PRO A 873 38.77 -22.71 7.70
N PRO A 874 39.75 -22.96 6.80
CA PRO A 874 39.68 -22.61 5.39
C PRO A 874 38.67 -23.45 4.61
N ALA A 875 38.13 -22.85 3.55
CA ALA A 875 37.09 -23.40 2.70
C ALA A 875 37.52 -24.73 2.03
N VAL A 876 36.77 -25.80 2.32
CA VAL A 876 36.69 -27.01 1.50
C VAL A 876 35.22 -27.25 1.17
N ALA A 877 34.93 -27.52 -0.09
CA ALA A 877 33.60 -27.61 -0.67
C ALA A 877 32.72 -28.66 0.03
N ILE A 878 31.64 -28.21 0.68
CA ILE A 878 30.66 -29.06 1.35
C ILE A 878 29.46 -29.22 0.42
N GLY A 879 29.33 -30.41 -0.15
CA GLY A 879 28.16 -30.80 -0.95
C GLY A 879 26.88 -30.72 -0.13
N HIS A 880 25.81 -30.28 -0.80
CA HIS A 880 24.47 -30.05 -0.27
C HIS A 880 24.01 -31.02 0.84
N HIS A 881 24.08 -30.56 2.08
CA HIS A 881 23.31 -31.10 3.20
C HIS A 881 22.05 -30.25 3.41
N ASP A 882 20.93 -30.95 3.54
CA ASP A 882 19.61 -30.40 3.78
C ASP A 882 19.49 -29.98 5.26
N GLN A 883 19.41 -28.67 5.50
CA GLN A 883 19.41 -28.03 6.82
C GLN A 883 18.12 -28.26 7.63
N THR A 884 17.28 -29.22 7.24
CA THR A 884 15.95 -29.44 7.83
C THR A 884 15.73 -30.84 8.42
N SER A 885 16.76 -31.70 8.47
CA SER A 885 16.66 -33.00 9.14
C SER A 885 16.80 -32.90 10.67
N PRO A 886 15.92 -33.55 11.47
CA PRO A 886 16.08 -33.66 12.93
C PRO A 886 17.42 -34.28 13.37
N THR A 887 18.06 -35.08 12.52
CA THR A 887 19.38 -35.69 12.81
C THR A 887 20.55 -34.73 12.63
N TYR A 888 20.43 -33.70 11.79
CA TYR A 888 21.46 -32.66 11.62
C TYR A 888 21.53 -31.75 12.85
N LEU A 889 20.37 -31.50 13.47
CA LEU A 889 20.24 -30.81 14.75
C LEU A 889 20.86 -31.62 15.90
N GLN A 890 20.68 -32.94 15.92
CA GLN A 890 21.31 -33.81 16.93
C GLN A 890 22.83 -33.92 16.72
N GLU A 891 23.31 -34.02 15.48
CA GLU A 891 24.75 -34.02 15.17
C GLU A 891 25.44 -32.71 15.56
N LEU A 892 24.78 -31.56 15.38
CA LEU A 892 25.32 -30.25 15.79
C LEU A 892 25.41 -30.12 17.32
N ILE A 893 24.45 -30.70 18.06
CA ILE A 893 24.46 -30.75 19.53
C ILE A 893 25.59 -31.66 20.03
N ASP A 894 25.77 -32.83 19.42
CA ASP A 894 26.76 -33.83 19.83
C ASP A 894 28.21 -33.45 19.42
N ARG A 895 28.42 -32.74 18.29
CA ARG A 895 29.77 -32.31 17.83
C ARG A 895 30.27 -31.01 18.43
N PHE A 896 29.39 -30.06 18.75
CA PHE A 896 29.82 -28.70 19.15
C PHE A 896 29.37 -28.30 20.56
N GLY A 897 28.62 -29.15 21.26
CA GLY A 897 28.26 -28.92 22.68
C GLY A 897 27.39 -27.68 22.94
N ILE A 898 26.69 -27.16 21.92
CA ILE A 898 25.91 -25.92 22.02
C ILE A 898 24.55 -26.23 22.68
N ARG A 899 24.38 -25.80 23.95
CA ARG A 899 23.07 -25.80 24.64
C ARG A 899 22.28 -24.54 24.25
N HIS A 900 21.05 -24.72 23.76
CA HIS A 900 20.14 -23.61 23.44
C HIS A 900 19.60 -22.95 24.73
N PRO A 901 19.43 -21.61 24.79
CA PRO A 901 19.03 -20.88 26.01
C PRO A 901 17.54 -20.99 26.39
N TYR A 902 16.76 -21.76 25.63
CA TYR A 902 15.36 -22.05 25.93
C TYR A 902 15.15 -23.56 25.95
N PRO A 903 14.41 -24.12 26.93
CA PRO A 903 14.03 -25.52 26.89
C PRO A 903 13.20 -25.75 25.62
N PRO A 904 13.34 -26.92 24.97
CA PRO A 904 12.56 -27.22 23.77
C PRO A 904 11.07 -27.07 24.11
N ILE A 905 10.39 -26.20 23.36
CA ILE A 905 8.94 -26.11 23.38
C ILE A 905 8.44 -27.49 22.95
N SER A 906 7.95 -28.26 23.91
CA SER A 906 7.17 -29.44 23.64
C SER A 906 5.99 -29.00 22.78
N VAL A 907 5.97 -29.44 21.52
CA VAL A 907 4.83 -29.23 20.64
C VAL A 907 3.60 -29.79 21.36
N PRO A 908 2.63 -28.95 21.77
CA PRO A 908 1.50 -29.48 22.50
C PRO A 908 0.64 -30.25 21.49
N GLY A 909 0.42 -31.53 21.76
CA GLY A 909 -0.59 -32.33 21.07
C GLY A 909 -1.99 -31.68 21.15
N PRO A 910 -2.99 -32.23 20.42
CA PRO A 910 -4.32 -31.66 20.30
C PRO A 910 -4.88 -31.26 21.67
N LEU A 911 -5.37 -30.01 21.77
CA LEU A 911 -5.91 -29.43 22.99
C LEU A 911 -7.15 -30.23 23.41
N GLY A 912 -7.08 -30.94 24.54
CA GLY A 912 -8.20 -31.67 25.15
C GLY A 912 -9.38 -30.77 25.57
N PRO A 913 -10.47 -31.35 26.10
CA PRO A 913 -11.64 -30.59 26.54
C PRO A 913 -11.30 -29.56 27.62
N CYS A 914 -12.08 -28.49 27.70
CA CYS A 914 -11.93 -27.43 28.69
C CYS A 914 -12.05 -27.99 30.11
N ALA A 915 -11.11 -27.63 31.00
CA ALA A 915 -11.06 -28.10 32.40
C ALA A 915 -12.27 -27.71 33.25
N CYS A 916 -13.07 -26.75 32.78
CA CYS A 916 -14.27 -26.29 33.45
C CYS A 916 -15.36 -27.38 33.40
N ALA A 917 -15.72 -27.92 34.57
CA ALA A 917 -16.87 -28.80 34.71
C ALA A 917 -18.15 -28.13 34.16
N GLY A 918 -18.86 -28.82 33.25
CA GLY A 918 -20.08 -28.32 32.60
C GLY A 918 -19.87 -27.34 31.43
N CYS A 919 -18.64 -27.16 30.92
CA CYS A 919 -18.41 -26.30 29.76
C CYS A 919 -18.93 -26.92 28.45
N SER A 920 -19.94 -26.32 27.83
CA SER A 920 -20.52 -26.70 26.52
C SER A 920 -20.05 -25.84 25.34
N LYS A 921 -19.11 -24.90 25.54
CA LYS A 921 -18.67 -23.95 24.50
C LYS A 921 -17.68 -24.64 23.52
N GLU A 922 -18.08 -24.87 22.27
CA GLU A 922 -17.24 -25.55 21.26
C GLU A 922 -16.30 -24.64 20.42
N LEU A 923 -16.44 -23.31 20.44
CA LEU A 923 -15.70 -22.40 19.55
C LEU A 923 -14.16 -22.54 19.64
N GLU A 924 -13.50 -22.64 18.48
CA GLU A 924 -12.06 -22.90 18.31
C GLU A 924 -11.15 -21.66 18.51
N LEU A 925 -11.70 -20.45 18.57
CA LEU A 925 -10.93 -19.23 18.82
C LEU A 925 -11.01 -18.84 20.30
N GLY A 926 -9.90 -19.01 21.02
CA GLY A 926 -9.74 -18.58 22.42
C GLY A 926 -9.45 -19.69 23.45
N ARG A 927 -8.85 -20.83 23.05
CA ARG A 927 -8.40 -21.88 24.00
C ARG A 927 -6.96 -21.60 24.45
N HIS A 928 -6.75 -21.43 25.75
CA HIS A 928 -5.44 -21.23 26.36
C HIS A 928 -5.10 -22.41 27.28
N ARG A 929 -3.80 -22.68 27.47
CA ARG A 929 -3.35 -23.66 28.46
C ARG A 929 -3.17 -22.96 29.80
N CYS A 930 -3.61 -23.61 30.87
CA CYS A 930 -3.35 -23.16 32.23
C CYS A 930 -1.84 -22.98 32.41
N ALA A 931 -1.40 -21.77 32.78
CA ALA A 931 0.02 -21.43 32.90
C ALA A 931 0.78 -22.28 33.94
N ARG A 932 0.08 -23.09 34.73
CA ARG A 932 0.66 -23.97 35.75
C ARG A 932 0.64 -25.45 35.40
N CYS A 933 -0.55 -26.01 35.13
CA CYS A 933 -0.73 -27.45 34.92
C CYS A 933 -0.97 -27.83 33.46
N ASN A 934 -0.93 -26.85 32.55
CA ASN A 934 -1.01 -27.02 31.10
C ASN A 934 -2.32 -27.64 30.56
N ILE A 935 -3.35 -27.78 31.42
CA ILE A 935 -4.71 -28.20 31.05
C ILE A 935 -5.40 -27.07 30.27
N VAL A 936 -6.22 -27.42 29.30
CA VAL A 936 -6.89 -26.48 28.39
C VAL A 936 -8.06 -25.79 29.09
N ILE A 937 -8.17 -24.47 28.94
CA ILE A 937 -9.32 -23.67 29.35
C ILE A 937 -9.65 -22.63 28.27
N HIS A 938 -10.92 -22.32 28.07
CA HIS A 938 -11.30 -21.18 27.22
C HIS A 938 -11.03 -19.86 27.94
N ASN A 939 -10.55 -18.85 27.22
CA ASN A 939 -10.35 -17.51 27.78
C ASN A 939 -11.61 -16.97 28.44
N ASN A 940 -12.76 -17.10 27.80
CA ASN A 940 -14.02 -16.64 28.40
C ASN A 940 -14.34 -17.42 29.68
N CYS A 941 -14.08 -18.73 29.76
CA CYS A 941 -14.28 -19.49 31.00
C CYS A 941 -13.31 -19.10 32.11
N ALA A 942 -12.09 -18.70 31.77
CA ALA A 942 -11.11 -18.17 32.71
C ALA A 942 -11.49 -16.75 33.17
N MET A 943 -11.99 -15.90 32.28
CA MET A 943 -12.48 -14.55 32.60
C MET A 943 -13.74 -14.61 33.47
N ASP A 944 -14.73 -15.43 33.10
CA ASP A 944 -16.00 -15.59 33.82
C ASP A 944 -15.80 -16.03 35.28
N ARG A 945 -14.72 -16.79 35.57
CA ARG A 945 -14.38 -17.26 36.93
C ARG A 945 -13.19 -16.54 37.56
N ASN A 946 -12.72 -15.45 36.95
CA ASN A 946 -11.55 -14.68 37.40
C ASN A 946 -10.26 -15.52 37.57
N TRP A 947 -10.05 -16.51 36.71
CA TRP A 947 -8.84 -17.32 36.59
C TRP A 947 -7.88 -16.79 35.51
N TYR A 948 -7.78 -15.47 35.39
CA TYR A 948 -6.91 -14.76 34.46
C TYR A 948 -5.98 -13.79 35.22
N MET A 949 -4.78 -13.53 34.69
CA MET A 949 -3.80 -12.57 35.24
C MET A 949 -2.91 -12.01 34.12
N GLN A 950 -2.53 -10.74 34.21
CA GLN A 950 -1.55 -10.12 33.32
C GLN A 950 -0.24 -9.85 34.08
N LYS A 951 0.90 -10.32 33.56
CA LYS A 951 2.22 -10.09 34.17
C LYS A 951 3.26 -9.90 33.07
N ASN A 952 4.10 -8.86 33.17
CA ASN A 952 5.12 -8.51 32.17
C ASN A 952 4.58 -8.34 30.73
N GLY A 953 3.33 -7.91 30.58
CA GLY A 953 2.69 -7.74 29.27
C GLY A 953 2.17 -9.03 28.62
N GLU A 954 2.27 -10.17 29.30
CA GLU A 954 1.70 -11.45 28.85
C GLU A 954 0.41 -11.80 29.60
N GLU A 955 -0.57 -12.28 28.85
CA GLU A 955 -1.88 -12.74 29.33
C GLU A 955 -1.81 -14.21 29.77
N MET A 956 -2.01 -14.48 31.06
CA MET A 956 -1.99 -15.83 31.64
C MET A 956 -3.38 -16.27 32.08
N CYS A 957 -3.78 -17.48 31.66
CA CYS A 957 -5.03 -18.12 32.08
C CYS A 957 -4.74 -19.33 32.99
N PHE A 958 -5.63 -19.64 33.92
CA PHE A 958 -5.54 -20.75 34.88
C PHE A 958 -6.80 -21.61 34.85
N CYS A 959 -6.69 -22.89 35.21
CA CYS A 959 -7.84 -23.82 35.21
C CYS A 959 -8.56 -23.94 36.56
N SER A 960 -8.04 -23.31 37.62
CA SER A 960 -8.63 -23.29 38.97
C SER A 960 -7.97 -22.21 39.85
N ASP A 961 -8.63 -21.80 40.94
CA ASP A 961 -8.05 -20.88 41.92
C ASP A 961 -6.78 -21.42 42.57
N GLN A 962 -6.69 -22.73 42.78
CA GLN A 962 -5.49 -23.39 43.28
C GLN A 962 -4.30 -23.20 42.32
N CYS A 963 -4.54 -23.25 41.01
CA CYS A 963 -3.51 -23.02 40.00
C CYS A 963 -3.07 -21.56 39.95
N LYS A 964 -4.01 -20.62 40.12
CA LYS A 964 -3.72 -19.18 40.17
C LYS A 964 -2.96 -18.76 41.44
N LYS A 965 -3.23 -19.39 42.59
CA LYS A 965 -2.64 -19.00 43.89
C LYS A 965 -1.18 -19.44 44.12
N ASN A 966 -0.71 -20.57 43.58
CA ASN A 966 0.68 -21.03 43.83
C ASN A 966 1.60 -20.90 42.60
N LEU A 967 1.63 -19.73 41.98
CA LEU A 967 2.70 -19.35 41.04
C LEU A 967 4.05 -19.30 41.79
N PRO A 968 5.09 -20.06 41.39
CA PRO A 968 6.41 -19.93 42.00
C PRO A 968 7.00 -18.57 41.66
N GLY A 969 7.39 -17.81 42.69
CA GLY A 969 8.27 -16.66 42.51
C GLY A 969 9.67 -17.13 42.14
N GLY A 970 10.13 -16.77 40.95
CA GLY A 970 11.55 -16.82 40.60
C GLY A 970 11.88 -17.71 39.40
N ARG A 971 12.55 -17.07 38.43
CA ARG A 971 13.14 -17.57 37.17
C ARG A 971 12.14 -17.80 36.05
N TYR A 972 12.04 -16.82 35.14
CA TYR A 972 12.58 -16.88 33.77
C TYR A 972 12.84 -15.43 33.31
N LEU A 973 13.91 -15.23 32.54
CA LEU A 973 14.44 -13.96 32.02
C LEU A 973 13.52 -13.31 30.99
#